data_AF-A0A6B0GP16-F1
#
_entry.id   AF-A0A6B0GP16-F1
#
_cell.length_a   1.000
_cell.length_b   1.000
_cell.length_c   1.000
_cell.angle_alpha   90.00
_cell.angle_beta   90.00
_cell.angle_gamma   90.00
#
_symmetry.space_group_name_H-M   'P 1'
#
loop_
_entity.id
_entity.type
_entity.pdbx_description
1 polymer ?
#
loop_
_entity_poly.entity_id
_entity_poly.type
_entity_poly.pdbx_seq_one_letter_code
_entity_poly.pdbx_strand_id
1 'polypeptide(L)'
;MHEQLLLDNTEFLIDTLTAEHLRRQRLPPGGCPLATPAQLARNRSGDCDACRYDTVHGRTGKSSGEACHCGDPLIGSDDPLDTVAAVVLGSDGLTPAERFFDRPPRKTVASLRDQVGTWKEIAVMEHDALRTALEAATPRKGVSDERISRITKLLERVEETHYTDGVTLCGFSNVQYGTYVKFLLTIPGIDTDDAWWLVQTAFDKPVWPTDPDVDRLLCELGLLTPDALEDESGRRTDLEDKLIDRQVPALFRALSTHTVSSEDVLCSDTCDLRKFLLSYRLRQQETEHTGPTVVDLFAGAGGLSTGLSRAGYDIRWAIDIDPDAVATYRLNHPEIPHSNIVQGDVREIDLVNQIRDTVTDPDLVVGGPPCQSLSKAGYRSRRAKDDDYSVLDDERTTLYTQYVEVVDALRPKAIVMENVEGMINEVGDTGERVIDWVMNDLEALGANGSGYQVDFRLKDMTEFGVPQERSRVLLVGIRDDLVDTPDDVSTLLDGLPQADSVRSLQQGLAGLPRLRRGEGGRVLAERGLGSKSQFVTENGLHEGTDLCYNHQAREHPMAKDQILFDEALEPGETSWDVVFGSDGEYAEYVEYDVGTEDNPRFGDKYRKLVWSEPSPTIVAHLAKDANGYILPDFYEHARPSPEQADPERNRGITPREAARLQSFPDDYIFLGPFTSWFRQIGNAVPPLAGTVLGKALLPVMGIAATQELAPRDRTATGIVSDD
;
A
#
# COMPACT_ATOMS: atom_id res chain seq x y z
N MET A 1 3.30 -14.99 33.68
CA MET A 1 1.97 -14.46 33.31
C MET A 1 1.62 -14.79 31.87
N HIS A 2 2.38 -14.36 30.86
CA HIS A 2 2.13 -14.76 29.45
C HIS A 2 2.33 -16.26 29.18
N GLU A 3 3.33 -16.89 29.79
CA GLU A 3 3.55 -18.34 29.69
C GLU A 3 2.39 -19.12 30.34
N GLN A 4 1.96 -18.72 31.54
CA GLN A 4 0.77 -19.25 32.21
C GLN A 4 -0.50 -19.04 31.36
N LEU A 5 -0.64 -17.87 30.73
CA LEU A 5 -1.77 -17.54 29.86
C LEU A 5 -1.80 -18.37 28.55
N LEU A 6 -0.63 -18.71 27.99
CA LEU A 6 -0.51 -19.65 26.87
C LEU A 6 -0.85 -21.08 27.32
N LEU A 7 -0.30 -21.50 28.47
CA LEU A 7 -0.56 -22.80 29.09
C LEU A 7 -2.06 -23.01 29.32
N ASP A 8 -2.74 -22.03 29.93
CA ASP A 8 -4.16 -22.07 30.31
C ASP A 8 -5.14 -22.03 29.11
N ASN A 9 -4.67 -21.77 27.87
CA ASN A 9 -5.54 -21.55 26.70
C ASN A 9 -5.12 -22.35 25.44
N THR A 10 -4.43 -23.49 25.63
CA THR A 10 -3.92 -24.32 24.53
C THR A 10 -5.03 -24.86 23.60
N GLU A 11 -6.19 -25.28 24.14
CA GLU A 11 -7.34 -25.78 23.35
C GLU A 11 -8.02 -24.68 22.52
N PHE A 12 -8.01 -23.46 23.03
CA PHE A 12 -8.57 -22.29 22.38
C PHE A 12 -7.69 -21.74 21.25
N LEU A 13 -6.36 -21.81 21.43
CA LEU A 13 -5.38 -21.58 20.37
C LEU A 13 -5.63 -22.48 19.17
N ILE A 14 -5.93 -23.74 19.44
CA ILE A 14 -6.22 -24.76 18.45
C ILE A 14 -7.53 -24.40 17.73
N ASP A 15 -8.64 -24.25 18.46
CA ASP A 15 -9.96 -23.98 17.86
C ASP A 15 -10.05 -22.63 17.13
N THR A 16 -9.36 -21.58 17.60
CA THR A 16 -9.42 -20.24 16.98
C THR A 16 -8.62 -20.18 15.68
N LEU A 17 -7.49 -20.88 15.62
CA LEU A 17 -6.63 -20.90 14.45
C LEU A 17 -7.19 -21.81 13.34
N THR A 18 -7.97 -22.85 13.68
CA THR A 18 -8.61 -23.71 12.67
C THR A 18 -10.07 -23.35 12.34
N ALA A 19 -10.89 -22.85 13.27
CA ALA A 19 -12.28 -22.49 12.95
C ALA A 19 -12.44 -21.17 12.16
N GLU A 20 -11.58 -20.17 12.38
CA GLU A 20 -11.60 -18.90 11.62
C GLU A 20 -11.07 -19.09 10.18
N HIS A 21 -10.13 -20.03 10.01
CA HIS A 21 -9.60 -20.45 8.70
C HIS A 21 -10.65 -21.22 7.87
N LEU A 22 -11.38 -22.16 8.51
CA LEU A 22 -12.40 -22.99 7.86
C LEU A 22 -13.57 -22.21 7.24
N ARG A 23 -13.87 -21.01 7.75
CA ARG A 23 -14.94 -20.16 7.19
C ARG A 23 -14.49 -19.28 6.03
N ARG A 24 -13.19 -18.98 5.86
CA ARG A 24 -12.76 -17.87 4.99
C ARG A 24 -11.73 -18.20 3.92
N GLN A 25 -10.93 -19.26 4.04
CA GLN A 25 -9.78 -19.43 3.14
C GLN A 25 -9.73 -20.82 2.51
N ARG A 26 -9.84 -20.86 1.18
CA ARG A 26 -9.65 -22.07 0.35
C ARG A 26 -8.17 -22.45 0.23
N LEU A 27 -7.45 -22.57 1.35
CA LEU A 27 -6.10 -23.14 1.39
C LEU A 27 -6.17 -24.61 1.84
N PRO A 28 -5.30 -25.49 1.33
CA PRO A 28 -5.23 -26.86 1.86
C PRO A 28 -4.73 -26.82 3.31
N PRO A 29 -5.19 -27.75 4.17
CA PRO A 29 -4.86 -27.73 5.60
C PRO A 29 -3.35 -27.82 5.83
N GLY A 30 -2.91 -27.20 6.94
CA GLY A 30 -1.55 -27.27 7.44
C GLY A 30 -1.05 -28.72 7.44
N GLY A 31 0.11 -28.94 6.82
CA GLY A 31 0.74 -30.25 6.79
C GLY A 31 0.56 -31.06 5.50
N CYS A 32 -0.14 -30.58 4.46
CA CYS A 32 -0.13 -31.30 3.18
C CYS A 32 1.30 -31.42 2.58
N PRO A 33 1.86 -32.63 2.36
CA PRO A 33 3.21 -32.81 1.80
C PRO A 33 3.31 -32.36 0.34
N LEU A 34 2.17 -32.08 -0.32
CA LEU A 34 2.13 -31.48 -1.66
C LEU A 34 2.20 -29.94 -1.63
N ALA A 35 2.16 -29.31 -0.45
CA ALA A 35 2.33 -27.86 -0.28
C ALA A 35 3.80 -27.43 -0.38
N THR A 36 4.64 -28.17 -1.11
CA THR A 36 6.01 -27.74 -1.37
C THR A 36 6.01 -26.62 -2.42
N PRO A 37 6.86 -25.59 -2.29
CA PRO A 37 6.99 -24.53 -3.31
C PRO A 37 7.25 -25.07 -4.72
N ALA A 38 7.97 -26.20 -4.84
CA ALA A 38 8.31 -26.84 -6.11
C ALA A 38 7.11 -27.51 -6.81
N GLN A 39 6.08 -27.95 -6.08
CA GLN A 39 4.88 -28.54 -6.65
C GLN A 39 3.79 -27.51 -6.93
N LEU A 40 3.69 -26.45 -6.11
CA LEU A 40 2.86 -25.27 -6.38
C LEU A 40 3.25 -24.59 -7.72
N ALA A 41 4.54 -24.63 -8.09
CA ALA A 41 5.04 -24.15 -9.37
C ALA A 41 4.70 -25.04 -10.59
N ARG A 42 4.39 -26.33 -10.38
CA ARG A 42 4.09 -27.29 -11.47
C ARG A 42 2.59 -27.46 -11.74
N ASN A 43 1.72 -27.07 -10.82
CA ASN A 43 0.27 -27.29 -10.89
C ASN A 43 -0.52 -26.29 -11.74
N ARG A 44 0.10 -25.60 -12.71
CA ARG A 44 -0.66 -24.85 -13.75
C ARG A 44 -1.25 -25.75 -14.83
N SER A 45 -1.00 -27.06 -14.80
CA SER A 45 -1.64 -28.04 -15.71
C SER A 45 -2.82 -28.74 -15.04
N GLY A 46 -4.01 -28.15 -15.16
CA GLY A 46 -5.32 -28.77 -15.41
C GLY A 46 -5.88 -29.96 -14.61
N ASP A 47 -5.13 -30.71 -13.79
CA ASP A 47 -5.63 -31.92 -13.10
C ASP A 47 -5.04 -31.99 -11.68
N CYS A 48 -5.78 -31.47 -10.70
CA CYS A 48 -5.62 -31.81 -9.28
C CYS A 48 -7.00 -31.79 -8.62
N ASP A 49 -7.78 -32.85 -8.86
CA ASP A 49 -8.98 -33.15 -8.09
C ASP A 49 -8.62 -33.82 -6.75
N ALA A 50 -9.46 -33.57 -5.74
CA ALA A 50 -9.47 -34.07 -4.36
C ALA A 50 -8.45 -33.49 -3.35
N CYS A 51 -8.69 -32.24 -2.92
CA CYS A 51 -8.57 -31.83 -1.51
C CYS A 51 -10.00 -31.78 -0.93
N ARG A 52 -10.20 -31.97 0.38
CA ARG A 52 -11.47 -32.22 1.14
C ARG A 52 -12.68 -31.29 0.85
N TYR A 53 -12.57 -30.33 -0.04
CA TYR A 53 -13.54 -29.29 -0.33
C TYR A 53 -14.85 -29.79 -0.96
N ASP A 54 -14.85 -30.88 -1.74
CA ASP A 54 -16.09 -31.37 -2.38
C ASP A 54 -17.09 -32.01 -1.40
N THR A 55 -16.62 -32.51 -0.24
CA THR A 55 -17.49 -33.09 0.79
C THR A 55 -18.26 -32.05 1.61
N VAL A 56 -17.76 -30.82 1.71
CA VAL A 56 -18.36 -29.76 2.54
C VAL A 56 -19.33 -28.88 1.74
N HIS A 57 -19.16 -28.81 0.40
CA HIS A 57 -19.91 -27.87 -0.44
C HIS A 57 -21.01 -28.47 -1.34
N GLY A 58 -21.56 -29.64 -1.00
CA GLY A 58 -22.93 -30.02 -1.37
C GLY A 58 -23.41 -29.62 -2.78
N ARG A 59 -22.58 -29.78 -3.83
CA ARG A 59 -23.06 -29.71 -5.20
C ARG A 59 -23.63 -31.08 -5.53
N THR A 60 -24.95 -31.15 -5.49
CA THR A 60 -25.73 -32.26 -6.02
C THR A 60 -25.32 -32.54 -7.46
N GLY A 61 -24.59 -33.64 -7.66
CA GLY A 61 -24.42 -34.28 -8.96
C GLY A 61 -22.99 -34.35 -9.49
N LYS A 62 -22.13 -35.16 -8.86
CA LYS A 62 -21.30 -36.20 -9.51
C LYS A 62 -20.48 -36.95 -8.44
N SER A 63 -19.99 -38.13 -8.82
CA SER A 63 -19.72 -39.29 -7.99
C SER A 63 -18.77 -39.09 -6.80
N SER A 64 -19.27 -39.53 -5.63
CA SER A 64 -18.49 -40.04 -4.51
C SER A 64 -17.36 -40.98 -4.96
N GLY A 65 -16.10 -40.70 -4.58
CA GLY A 65 -15.09 -41.77 -4.53
C GLY A 65 -13.61 -41.45 -4.69
N GLU A 66 -13.16 -40.21 -4.90
CA GLU A 66 -11.71 -39.97 -5.11
C GLU A 66 -11.05 -39.38 -3.86
N ALA A 67 -10.13 -40.17 -3.29
CA ALA A 67 -9.33 -39.83 -2.11
C ALA A 67 -8.17 -38.88 -2.45
N CYS A 68 -7.75 -38.03 -1.51
CA CYS A 68 -6.61 -37.12 -1.71
C CYS A 68 -5.37 -37.84 -2.25
N HIS A 69 -4.85 -37.36 -3.38
CA HIS A 69 -3.63 -37.89 -4.00
C HIS A 69 -2.35 -37.61 -3.18
N CYS A 70 -2.41 -36.73 -2.18
CA CYS A 70 -1.31 -36.45 -1.26
C CYS A 70 -0.89 -37.65 -0.39
N GLY A 71 -1.85 -38.51 -0.02
CA GLY A 71 -1.63 -39.65 0.87
C GLY A 71 -1.03 -39.29 2.24
N ASP A 72 -1.29 -38.07 2.72
CA ASP A 72 -0.87 -37.61 4.05
C ASP A 72 -1.77 -38.21 5.13
N PRO A 73 -1.22 -38.86 6.18
CA PRO A 73 -2.04 -39.49 7.21
C PRO A 73 -2.82 -38.50 8.09
N LEU A 74 -2.32 -37.28 8.25
CA LEU A 74 -2.96 -36.22 9.05
C LEU A 74 -3.76 -35.24 8.19
N ILE A 75 -4.09 -35.62 6.95
CA ILE A 75 -4.87 -34.72 6.09
C ILE A 75 -6.23 -34.41 6.70
N GLY A 76 -6.53 -33.10 6.82
CA GLY A 76 -7.79 -32.63 7.36
C GLY A 76 -7.89 -32.71 8.87
N SER A 77 -6.78 -32.92 9.58
CA SER A 77 -6.71 -32.60 10.99
C SER A 77 -6.64 -31.08 11.17
N ASP A 78 -7.51 -30.59 12.04
CA ASP A 78 -7.61 -29.18 12.45
C ASP A 78 -7.03 -28.98 13.86
N ASP A 79 -6.25 -29.95 14.35
CA ASP A 79 -5.67 -29.96 15.69
C ASP A 79 -4.12 -29.81 15.58
N PRO A 80 -3.55 -28.64 15.91
CA PRO A 80 -2.11 -28.41 15.99
C PRO A 80 -1.37 -29.46 16.82
N LEU A 81 -2.00 -30.07 17.84
CA LEU A 81 -1.37 -31.12 18.63
C LEU A 81 -1.08 -32.38 17.81
N ASP A 82 -1.82 -32.65 16.74
CA ASP A 82 -1.49 -33.78 15.85
C ASP A 82 -0.14 -33.54 15.16
N THR A 83 0.13 -32.29 14.79
CA THR A 83 1.36 -31.88 14.13
C THR A 83 2.53 -31.79 15.11
N VAL A 84 2.30 -31.22 16.30
CA VAL A 84 3.28 -31.17 17.39
C VAL A 84 3.65 -32.59 17.84
N ALA A 85 2.67 -33.48 18.04
CA ALA A 85 2.90 -34.87 18.42
C ALA A 85 3.68 -35.63 17.34
N ALA A 86 3.40 -35.38 16.04
CA ALA A 86 4.16 -35.98 14.96
C ALA A 86 5.63 -35.52 14.95
N VAL A 87 5.89 -34.23 15.17
CA VAL A 87 7.25 -33.69 15.31
C VAL A 87 7.95 -34.32 16.52
N VAL A 88 7.28 -34.38 17.68
CA VAL A 88 7.80 -34.98 18.93
C VAL A 88 8.14 -36.47 18.76
N LEU A 89 7.34 -37.23 18.01
CA LEU A 89 7.60 -38.65 17.67
C LEU A 89 8.66 -38.84 16.56
N GLY A 90 9.06 -37.74 15.90
CA GLY A 90 10.08 -37.69 14.88
C GLY A 90 11.44 -38.20 15.34
N SER A 91 12.29 -38.52 14.37
CA SER A 91 13.66 -38.95 14.64
C SER A 91 14.55 -37.74 14.93
N ASP A 92 15.36 -37.78 16.00
CA ASP A 92 16.22 -36.66 16.42
C ASP A 92 17.40 -36.36 15.47
N GLY A 93 17.59 -37.18 14.43
CA GLY A 93 18.59 -36.95 13.38
C GLY A 93 18.05 -36.26 12.12
N LEU A 94 16.80 -35.80 12.15
CA LEU A 94 16.14 -35.10 11.03
C LEU A 94 16.03 -33.60 11.35
N THR A 95 16.09 -32.76 10.33
CA THR A 95 15.87 -31.31 10.45
C THR A 95 14.41 -31.00 10.83
N PRO A 96 14.09 -29.79 11.34
CA PRO A 96 12.73 -29.41 11.72
C PRO A 96 11.68 -29.62 10.62
N ALA A 97 12.01 -29.22 9.39
CA ALA A 97 11.16 -29.42 8.22
C ALA A 97 10.96 -30.92 7.89
N GLU A 98 12.02 -31.72 8.02
CA GLU A 98 11.94 -33.16 7.79
C GLU A 98 11.10 -33.87 8.85
N ARG A 99 11.22 -33.50 10.13
CA ARG A 99 10.39 -34.03 11.22
C ARG A 99 8.92 -33.66 11.03
N PHE A 100 8.64 -32.43 10.63
CA PHE A 100 7.30 -31.91 10.37
C PHE A 100 6.59 -32.69 9.25
N PHE A 101 7.31 -33.05 8.17
CA PHE A 101 6.76 -33.78 7.04
C PHE A 101 7.00 -35.31 7.10
N ASP A 102 7.57 -35.83 8.19
CA ASP A 102 7.90 -37.26 8.29
C ASP A 102 6.62 -38.12 8.35
N ARG A 103 6.43 -38.96 7.34
CA ARG A 103 5.18 -39.73 7.19
C ARG A 103 4.95 -40.78 8.29
N PRO A 104 5.94 -41.56 8.75
CA PRO A 104 5.70 -42.60 9.75
C PRO A 104 5.17 -42.05 11.10
N PRO A 105 5.76 -41.00 11.72
CA PRO A 105 5.17 -40.37 12.91
C PRO A 105 3.73 -39.90 12.68
N ARG A 106 3.45 -39.27 11.54
CA ARG A 106 2.11 -38.79 11.18
C ARG A 106 1.10 -39.95 11.04
N LYS A 107 1.51 -41.10 10.48
CA LYS A 107 0.70 -42.33 10.45
C LYS A 107 0.42 -42.86 11.84
N THR A 108 1.43 -42.85 12.71
CA THR A 108 1.28 -43.28 14.10
C THR A 108 0.29 -42.38 14.84
N VAL A 109 0.40 -41.06 14.70
CA VAL A 109 -0.56 -40.11 15.32
C VAL A 109 -1.97 -40.32 14.78
N ALA A 110 -2.14 -40.37 13.46
CA ALA A 110 -3.45 -40.62 12.84
C ALA A 110 -4.08 -41.94 13.34
N SER A 111 -3.31 -43.02 13.34
CA SER A 111 -3.79 -44.33 13.80
C SER A 111 -4.05 -44.36 15.31
N LEU A 112 -3.31 -43.60 16.12
CA LEU A 112 -3.57 -43.48 17.56
C LEU A 112 -4.89 -42.74 17.80
N ARG A 113 -5.09 -41.62 17.12
CA ARG A 113 -6.33 -40.83 17.14
C ARG A 113 -7.53 -41.65 16.68
N ASP A 114 -7.38 -42.50 15.65
CA ASP A 114 -8.43 -43.41 15.19
C ASP A 114 -8.76 -44.52 16.21
N GLN A 115 -7.77 -45.00 16.97
CA GLN A 115 -7.94 -46.11 17.91
C GLN A 115 -8.49 -45.65 19.27
N VAL A 116 -8.03 -44.50 19.76
CA VAL A 116 -8.29 -44.03 21.13
C VAL A 116 -9.29 -42.88 21.16
N GLY A 117 -9.26 -41.98 20.18
CA GLY A 117 -10.11 -40.79 20.13
C GLY A 117 -9.32 -39.50 20.31
N THR A 118 -9.83 -38.62 21.17
CA THR A 118 -9.32 -37.27 21.43
C THR A 118 -8.01 -37.28 22.24
N TRP A 119 -7.21 -36.21 22.15
CA TRP A 119 -6.01 -36.06 22.99
C TRP A 119 -6.33 -36.06 24.49
N LYS A 120 -7.53 -35.61 24.88
CA LYS A 120 -8.03 -35.73 26.26
C LYS A 120 -8.17 -37.19 26.71
N GLU A 121 -8.69 -38.05 25.85
CA GLU A 121 -8.83 -39.48 26.13
C GLU A 121 -7.48 -40.20 26.13
N ILE A 122 -6.55 -39.77 25.27
CA ILE A 122 -5.18 -40.28 25.23
C ILE A 122 -4.39 -39.87 26.47
N ALA A 123 -4.55 -38.63 26.94
CA ALA A 123 -3.81 -38.08 28.08
C ALA A 123 -4.10 -38.81 29.39
N VAL A 124 -5.34 -39.25 29.60
CA VAL A 124 -5.75 -39.98 30.83
C VAL A 124 -5.40 -41.48 30.80
N MET A 125 -4.72 -41.97 29.76
CA MET A 125 -4.32 -43.37 29.67
C MET A 125 -3.15 -43.67 30.62
N GLU A 126 -3.23 -44.81 31.30
CA GLU A 126 -2.08 -45.37 32.02
C GLU A 126 -0.89 -45.57 31.05
N HIS A 127 0.32 -45.30 31.52
CA HIS A 127 1.54 -45.32 30.69
C HIS A 127 1.71 -46.62 29.88
N ASP A 128 1.42 -47.78 30.48
CA ASP A 128 1.51 -49.09 29.80
C ASP A 128 0.42 -49.28 28.73
N ALA A 129 -0.75 -48.70 28.93
CA ALA A 129 -1.84 -48.70 27.95
C ALA A 129 -1.51 -47.80 26.77
N LEU A 130 -0.98 -46.60 27.01
CA LEU A 130 -0.52 -45.67 25.98
C LEU A 130 0.61 -46.27 25.14
N ARG A 131 1.61 -46.88 25.80
CA ARG A 131 2.68 -47.65 25.15
C ARG A 131 2.10 -48.71 24.21
N THR A 132 1.17 -49.52 24.70
CA THR A 132 0.54 -50.60 23.91
C THR A 132 -0.21 -50.03 22.71
N ALA A 133 -0.92 -48.91 22.88
CA ALA A 133 -1.64 -48.24 21.79
C ALA A 133 -0.69 -47.65 20.73
N LEU A 134 0.41 -47.01 21.15
CA LEU A 134 1.43 -46.48 20.23
C LEU A 134 2.16 -47.57 19.46
N GLU A 135 2.48 -48.70 20.11
CA GLU A 135 3.05 -49.87 19.46
C GLU A 135 2.09 -50.46 18.43
N ALA A 136 0.79 -50.51 18.74
CA ALA A 136 -0.25 -50.98 17.83
C ALA A 136 -0.50 -50.01 16.66
N ALA A 137 -0.38 -48.71 16.88
CA ALA A 137 -0.58 -47.66 15.88
C ALA A 137 0.62 -47.48 14.91
N THR A 138 1.77 -48.10 15.20
CA THR A 138 3.01 -47.82 14.47
C THR A 138 3.27 -48.79 13.31
N PRO A 139 3.52 -48.30 12.08
CA PRO A 139 3.69 -49.15 10.90
C PRO A 139 5.07 -49.83 10.77
N ARG A 140 6.01 -49.58 11.69
CA ARG A 140 7.36 -50.20 11.75
C ARG A 140 7.56 -50.92 13.10
N LYS A 141 8.52 -51.84 13.18
CA LYS A 141 8.83 -52.57 14.44
C LYS A 141 9.23 -51.58 15.55
N GLY A 142 8.31 -51.37 16.49
CA GLY A 142 8.51 -50.67 17.78
C GLY A 142 8.78 -49.18 17.68
N VAL A 143 7.96 -48.35 18.35
CA VAL A 143 8.36 -46.98 18.71
C VAL A 143 9.42 -47.10 19.81
N SER A 144 10.51 -46.33 19.74
CA SER A 144 11.53 -46.38 20.80
C SER A 144 10.94 -45.90 22.14
N ASP A 145 11.43 -46.46 23.25
CA ASP A 145 11.07 -46.02 24.61
C ASP A 145 11.26 -44.51 24.79
N GLU A 146 12.27 -43.95 24.14
CA GLU A 146 12.55 -42.51 24.12
C GLU A 146 11.42 -41.69 23.47
N ARG A 147 10.91 -42.11 22.32
CA ARG A 147 9.78 -41.44 21.66
C ARG A 147 8.48 -41.58 22.44
N ILE A 148 8.25 -42.73 23.06
CA ILE A 148 7.11 -42.95 23.96
C ILE A 148 7.20 -42.00 25.16
N SER A 149 8.37 -41.91 25.78
CA SER A 149 8.59 -40.98 26.90
C SER A 149 8.38 -39.52 26.49
N ARG A 150 8.80 -39.12 25.28
CA ARG A 150 8.58 -37.77 24.76
C ARG A 150 7.09 -37.45 24.62
N ILE A 151 6.30 -38.36 24.04
CA ILE A 151 4.86 -38.13 23.90
C ILE A 151 4.11 -38.19 25.23
N THR A 152 4.48 -39.07 26.17
CA THR A 152 3.90 -39.06 27.51
C THR A 152 4.13 -37.72 28.20
N LYS A 153 5.33 -37.16 28.13
CA LYS A 153 5.62 -35.86 28.73
C LYS A 153 4.90 -34.70 28.03
N LEU A 154 4.73 -34.76 26.71
CA LEU A 154 3.85 -33.82 26.00
C LEU A 154 2.43 -33.87 26.59
N LEU A 155 1.89 -35.07 26.81
CA LEU A 155 0.55 -35.24 27.38
C LEU A 155 0.46 -34.77 28.83
N GLU A 156 1.46 -35.05 29.67
CA GLU A 156 1.56 -34.53 31.04
C GLU A 156 1.54 -32.99 31.04
N ARG A 157 2.26 -32.33 30.12
CA ARG A 157 2.25 -30.86 29.99
C ARG A 157 0.90 -30.31 29.57
N VAL A 158 0.16 -31.05 28.74
CA VAL A 158 -1.20 -30.68 28.32
C VAL A 158 -2.23 -30.97 29.42
N GLU A 159 -2.00 -31.97 30.27
CA GLU A 159 -2.87 -32.33 31.40
C GLU A 159 -2.70 -31.38 32.59
N GLU A 160 -1.46 -30.98 32.91
CA GLU A 160 -1.11 -30.01 33.95
C GLU A 160 -1.85 -28.66 33.80
N THR A 161 -2.33 -28.34 32.59
CA THR A 161 -3.01 -27.08 32.26
C THR A 161 -4.54 -27.16 32.34
N HIS A 162 -5.11 -28.24 32.89
CA HIS A 162 -6.56 -28.48 33.02
C HIS A 162 -7.33 -28.31 31.70
N TYR A 163 -7.51 -29.41 30.98
CA TYR A 163 -8.30 -29.45 29.74
C TYR A 163 -9.82 -29.31 30.03
N THR A 164 -10.28 -28.09 30.38
CA THR A 164 -11.60 -27.43 30.16
C THR A 164 -11.89 -26.31 31.19
N ASP A 165 -12.26 -25.09 30.73
CA ASP A 165 -13.47 -24.32 31.15
C ASP A 165 -13.44 -22.80 30.78
N GLY A 166 -13.81 -22.47 29.53
CA GLY A 166 -14.58 -21.26 29.17
C GLY A 166 -14.10 -19.84 29.51
N VAL A 167 -13.08 -19.31 28.81
CA VAL A 167 -12.70 -17.88 28.82
C VAL A 167 -12.46 -17.34 27.37
N THR A 168 -12.80 -16.07 27.11
CA THR A 168 -13.08 -15.49 25.77
C THR A 168 -11.93 -14.71 25.04
N LEU A 169 -12.12 -14.58 23.71
CA LEU A 169 -11.31 -14.14 22.53
C LEU A 169 -10.76 -12.71 22.41
N CYS A 170 -10.15 -12.09 23.44
CA CYS A 170 -9.64 -10.72 23.26
C CYS A 170 -8.12 -10.48 23.36
N GLY A 171 -7.29 -11.48 23.69
CA GLY A 171 -5.86 -11.25 23.97
C GLY A 171 -4.82 -11.89 23.03
N PHE A 172 -5.22 -12.80 22.14
CA PHE A 172 -4.30 -13.83 21.64
C PHE A 172 -3.39 -13.44 20.45
N SER A 173 -3.82 -12.48 19.62
CA SER A 173 -2.98 -11.91 18.56
C SER A 173 -1.76 -11.14 19.11
N ASN A 174 -1.81 -10.73 20.38
CA ASN A 174 -0.82 -9.86 21.02
C ASN A 174 0.22 -10.64 21.85
N VAL A 175 0.13 -11.98 21.88
CA VAL A 175 1.15 -12.78 22.56
C VAL A 175 2.40 -12.87 21.68
N GLN A 176 3.54 -12.45 22.24
CA GLN A 176 4.85 -12.46 21.58
C GLN A 176 5.22 -13.88 21.12
N TYR A 177 5.79 -14.02 19.92
CA TYR A 177 6.27 -15.28 19.33
C TYR A 177 7.25 -15.98 20.28
N GLY A 178 8.14 -15.21 20.94
CA GLY A 178 9.08 -15.73 21.93
C GLY A 178 8.42 -16.46 23.11
N THR A 179 7.16 -16.15 23.42
CA THR A 179 6.42 -16.87 24.48
C THR A 179 5.94 -18.24 23.99
N TYR A 180 5.52 -18.35 22.73
CA TYR A 180 5.20 -19.65 22.10
C TYR A 180 6.43 -20.54 22.02
N VAL A 181 7.56 -19.96 21.62
CA VAL A 181 8.84 -20.69 21.55
C VAL A 181 9.25 -21.18 22.92
N LYS A 182 9.18 -20.34 23.96
CA LYS A 182 9.45 -20.74 25.35
C LYS A 182 8.57 -21.90 25.80
N PHE A 183 7.27 -21.84 25.51
CA PHE A 183 6.35 -22.94 25.79
C PHE A 183 6.74 -24.23 25.04
N LEU A 184 6.94 -24.16 23.73
CA LEU A 184 7.30 -25.31 22.90
C LEU A 184 8.63 -25.95 23.34
N LEU A 185 9.60 -25.14 23.77
CA LEU A 185 10.86 -25.60 24.33
C LEU A 185 10.71 -26.35 25.67
N THR A 186 9.58 -26.20 26.37
CA THR A 186 9.29 -27.03 27.56
C THR A 186 8.84 -28.45 27.20
N ILE A 187 8.46 -28.68 25.93
CA ILE A 187 7.99 -29.97 25.43
C ILE A 187 9.21 -30.82 25.04
N PRO A 188 9.39 -32.01 25.64
CA PRO A 188 10.55 -32.84 25.36
C PRO A 188 10.63 -33.29 23.90
N GLY A 189 11.80 -33.08 23.29
CA GLY A 189 12.06 -33.41 21.90
C GLY A 189 11.74 -32.29 20.91
N ILE A 190 11.31 -31.11 21.37
CA ILE A 190 11.26 -29.89 20.57
C ILE A 190 12.49 -29.05 20.92
N ASP A 191 13.33 -28.77 19.93
CA ASP A 191 14.43 -27.82 20.06
C ASP A 191 14.01 -26.41 19.59
N THR A 192 14.94 -25.45 19.65
CA THR A 192 14.66 -24.06 19.31
C THR A 192 14.22 -23.90 17.86
N ASP A 193 14.82 -24.66 16.94
CA ASP A 193 14.52 -24.56 15.51
C ASP A 193 13.17 -25.23 15.20
N ASP A 194 12.88 -26.37 15.83
CA ASP A 194 11.57 -27.03 15.80
C ASP A 194 10.47 -26.11 16.34
N ALA A 195 10.72 -25.41 17.46
CA ALA A 195 9.76 -24.52 18.08
C ALA A 195 9.41 -23.35 17.14
N TRP A 196 10.40 -22.72 16.52
CA TRP A 196 10.16 -21.65 15.55
C TRP A 196 9.47 -22.14 14.28
N TRP A 197 9.83 -23.33 13.80
CA TRP A 197 9.18 -23.94 12.64
C TRP A 197 7.71 -24.24 12.94
N LEU A 198 7.40 -24.81 14.10
CA LEU A 198 6.04 -25.08 14.55
C LEU A 198 5.22 -23.78 14.71
N VAL A 199 5.81 -22.71 15.26
CA VAL A 199 5.16 -21.38 15.29
C VAL A 199 4.74 -20.94 13.89
N GLN A 200 5.63 -21.07 12.90
CA GLN A 200 5.34 -20.69 11.53
C GLN A 200 4.28 -21.58 10.86
N THR A 201 4.33 -22.89 11.07
CA THR A 201 3.59 -23.85 10.25
C THR A 201 2.38 -24.49 10.94
N ALA A 202 2.47 -24.78 12.24
CA ALA A 202 1.38 -25.37 13.03
C ALA A 202 0.51 -24.30 13.70
N PHE A 203 1.07 -23.12 13.99
CA PHE A 203 0.36 -22.00 14.64
C PHE A 203 0.12 -20.79 13.72
N ASP A 204 0.50 -20.87 12.44
CA ASP A 204 0.29 -19.85 11.37
C ASP A 204 0.74 -18.41 11.76
N LYS A 205 1.82 -18.33 12.53
CA LYS A 205 2.40 -17.09 13.02
C LYS A 205 3.52 -16.63 12.06
N PRO A 206 3.49 -15.41 11.51
CA PRO A 206 4.51 -14.98 10.56
C PRO A 206 5.86 -14.77 11.27
N VAL A 207 6.79 -15.71 11.10
CA VAL A 207 8.16 -15.64 11.63
C VAL A 207 9.10 -14.99 10.60
N TRP A 208 9.99 -14.11 11.06
CA TRP A 208 10.95 -13.37 10.22
C TRP A 208 12.08 -14.26 9.69
N PRO A 209 12.50 -14.12 8.41
CA PRO A 209 13.64 -14.86 7.88
C PRO A 209 14.97 -14.36 8.46
N THR A 210 15.85 -15.28 8.85
CA THR A 210 17.24 -14.98 9.21
C THR A 210 18.12 -15.04 7.96
N ASP A 211 18.20 -13.93 7.23
CA ASP A 211 18.98 -13.80 5.99
C ASP A 211 20.04 -12.67 6.15
N PRO A 212 21.34 -12.92 5.90
CA PRO A 212 22.42 -11.94 6.06
C PRO A 212 22.34 -10.71 5.13
N ASP A 213 21.70 -10.84 3.96
CA ASP A 213 21.48 -9.71 3.04
C ASP A 213 20.27 -8.88 3.51
N VAL A 214 19.26 -9.52 4.11
CA VAL A 214 18.18 -8.81 4.84
C VAL A 214 18.75 -8.07 6.05
N ASP A 215 19.72 -8.66 6.74
CA ASP A 215 20.39 -8.03 7.88
C ASP A 215 21.21 -6.79 7.49
N ARG A 216 21.98 -6.89 6.40
CA ARG A 216 22.71 -5.73 5.85
C ARG A 216 21.72 -4.61 5.50
N LEU A 217 20.60 -4.97 4.87
CA LEU A 217 19.52 -4.05 4.55
C LEU A 217 18.87 -3.44 5.80
N LEU A 218 18.58 -4.21 6.84
CA LEU A 218 18.01 -3.72 8.09
C LEU A 218 18.98 -2.80 8.85
N CYS A 219 20.28 -3.04 8.75
CA CYS A 219 21.31 -2.13 9.25
C CYS A 219 21.39 -0.83 8.43
N GLU A 220 21.34 -0.92 7.10
CA GLU A 220 21.27 0.26 6.21
C GLU A 220 19.99 1.08 6.46
N LEU A 221 18.89 0.42 6.79
CA LEU A 221 17.62 1.03 7.18
C LEU A 221 17.59 1.52 8.65
N GLY A 222 18.67 1.37 9.41
CA GLY A 222 18.76 1.79 10.82
C GLY A 222 17.82 1.04 11.77
N LEU A 223 17.29 -0.11 11.35
CA LEU A 223 16.40 -0.96 12.13
C LEU A 223 17.19 -1.89 13.07
N LEU A 224 18.40 -2.27 12.65
CA LEU A 224 19.38 -3.02 13.42
C LEU A 224 20.71 -2.28 13.51
N THR A 225 21.44 -2.47 14.61
CA THR A 225 22.85 -2.07 14.69
C THR A 225 23.73 -3.23 14.19
N PRO A 226 24.92 -2.96 13.61
CA PRO A 226 25.86 -4.01 13.24
C PRO A 226 26.19 -4.95 14.40
N ASP A 227 26.26 -4.44 15.63
CA ASP A 227 26.49 -5.24 16.84
C ASP A 227 25.33 -6.20 17.17
N ALA A 228 24.10 -5.88 16.76
CA ALA A 228 22.93 -6.75 16.90
C ALA A 228 22.93 -7.93 15.90
N LEU A 229 23.86 -7.95 14.94
CA LEU A 229 24.08 -9.07 14.02
C LEU A 229 24.83 -10.23 14.70
N GLU A 230 25.56 -9.95 15.80
CA GLU A 230 26.41 -10.94 16.47
C GLU A 230 25.67 -11.74 17.57
N ASP A 231 24.49 -11.29 18.02
CA ASP A 231 23.66 -11.98 19.03
C ASP A 231 22.37 -12.54 18.42
N GLU A 232 22.41 -13.79 17.94
CA GLU A 232 21.23 -14.50 17.41
C GLU A 232 20.10 -14.66 18.44
N SER A 233 20.41 -14.63 19.73
CA SER A 233 19.45 -14.95 20.80
C SER A 233 18.52 -13.78 21.15
N GLY A 234 19.01 -12.54 21.06
CA GLY A 234 18.22 -11.31 21.24
C GLY A 234 17.64 -10.74 19.94
N ARG A 235 18.25 -11.05 18.79
CA ARG A 235 17.89 -10.55 17.45
C ARG A 235 16.41 -10.60 17.11
N ARG A 236 15.78 -11.76 17.32
CA ARG A 236 14.36 -11.97 16.94
C ARG A 236 13.42 -11.20 17.86
N THR A 237 13.73 -11.11 19.15
CA THR A 237 12.95 -10.37 20.15
C THR A 237 13.08 -8.86 19.96
N ASP A 238 14.27 -8.35 19.66
CA ASP A 238 14.49 -6.93 19.40
C ASP A 238 13.84 -6.45 18.09
N LEU A 239 13.85 -7.27 17.04
CA LEU A 239 13.09 -7.02 15.81
C LEU A 239 11.59 -7.08 16.08
N GLU A 240 11.12 -8.07 16.83
CA GLU A 240 9.72 -8.21 17.20
C GLU A 240 9.20 -6.97 17.95
N ASP A 241 9.92 -6.49 18.97
CA ASP A 241 9.54 -5.30 19.74
C ASP A 241 9.56 -4.02 18.88
N LYS A 242 10.54 -3.86 17.97
CA LYS A 242 10.62 -2.71 17.05
C LYS A 242 9.62 -2.75 15.90
N LEU A 243 9.17 -3.94 15.48
CA LEU A 243 8.29 -4.15 14.32
C LEU A 243 6.80 -4.21 14.72
N ILE A 244 6.49 -4.69 15.92
CA ILE A 244 5.15 -4.60 16.52
C ILE A 244 4.73 -3.13 16.63
N ASP A 245 5.66 -2.25 17.00
CA ASP A 245 5.44 -0.80 17.03
C ASP A 245 5.34 -0.15 15.63
N ARG A 246 5.84 -0.80 14.56
CA ARG A 246 6.05 -0.18 13.23
C ARG A 246 5.19 -0.69 12.08
N GLN A 247 4.14 -1.46 12.34
CA GLN A 247 3.14 -1.92 11.37
C GLN A 247 3.70 -2.62 10.10
N VAL A 248 3.30 -3.89 9.89
CA VAL A 248 3.62 -4.73 8.72
C VAL A 248 3.61 -4.03 7.34
N PRO A 249 2.68 -3.08 7.03
CA PRO A 249 2.68 -2.34 5.77
C PRO A 249 3.95 -1.50 5.53
N ALA A 250 4.50 -0.87 6.56
CA ALA A 250 5.70 -0.02 6.43
C ALA A 250 6.95 -0.84 6.11
N LEU A 251 7.05 -2.03 6.70
CA LEU A 251 8.13 -2.97 6.48
C LEU A 251 8.03 -3.61 5.09
N PHE A 252 6.81 -3.99 4.65
CA PHE A 252 6.54 -4.39 3.27
C PHE A 252 7.01 -3.33 2.27
N ARG A 253 6.68 -2.06 2.54
CA ARG A 253 7.00 -0.89 1.73
C ARG A 253 8.52 -0.63 1.68
N ALA A 254 9.22 -0.66 2.81
CA ALA A 254 10.68 -0.51 2.86
C ALA A 254 11.43 -1.63 2.12
N LEU A 255 11.05 -2.89 2.37
CA LEU A 255 11.67 -4.06 1.74
C LEU A 255 11.39 -4.15 0.23
N SER A 256 10.16 -3.82 -0.20
CA SER A 256 9.80 -3.76 -1.62
C SER A 256 10.62 -2.69 -2.35
N THR A 257 10.82 -1.54 -1.71
CA THR A 257 11.60 -0.43 -2.29
C THR A 257 13.04 -0.84 -2.53
N HIS A 258 13.68 -1.51 -1.57
CA HIS A 258 15.06 -1.98 -1.72
C HIS A 258 15.19 -3.14 -2.71
N THR A 259 14.30 -4.13 -2.67
CA THR A 259 14.32 -5.28 -3.59
C THR A 259 14.06 -4.92 -5.06
N VAL A 260 13.31 -3.84 -5.32
CA VAL A 260 13.06 -3.33 -6.67
C VAL A 260 14.15 -2.35 -7.13
N SER A 261 14.88 -1.72 -6.21
CA SER A 261 15.85 -0.66 -6.52
C SER A 261 17.32 -1.13 -6.52
N SER A 262 17.65 -2.32 -6.01
CA SER A 262 19.02 -2.85 -6.11
C SER A 262 19.26 -3.36 -7.54
N GLU A 263 20.24 -2.78 -8.24
CA GLU A 263 20.71 -3.27 -9.54
C GLU A 263 21.32 -4.68 -9.46
N ASP A 264 21.65 -5.14 -8.25
CA ASP A 264 22.05 -6.52 -7.97
C ASP A 264 20.82 -7.42 -7.79
N VAL A 265 20.82 -8.56 -8.50
CA VAL A 265 19.84 -9.65 -8.38
C VAL A 265 20.05 -10.35 -7.02
N LEU A 266 19.67 -9.69 -5.94
CA LEU A 266 19.78 -10.21 -4.57
C LEU A 266 18.74 -11.31 -4.27
N CYS A 267 17.75 -11.51 -5.13
CA CYS A 267 16.55 -12.27 -4.75
C CYS A 267 16.03 -13.12 -5.93
N SER A 268 16.24 -14.44 -5.85
CA SER A 268 15.71 -15.45 -6.78
C SER A 268 14.24 -15.79 -6.48
N ASP A 269 13.61 -16.64 -7.28
CA ASP A 269 12.20 -17.06 -7.07
C ASP A 269 11.97 -17.87 -5.77
N THR A 270 13.05 -18.29 -5.10
CA THR A 270 13.00 -18.98 -3.80
C THR A 270 13.24 -18.06 -2.61
N CYS A 271 13.52 -16.78 -2.85
CA CYS A 271 13.85 -15.76 -1.85
C CYS A 271 12.69 -15.52 -0.88
N ASP A 272 12.95 -15.66 0.42
CA ASP A 272 11.91 -15.56 1.45
C ASP A 272 11.32 -14.15 1.58
N LEU A 273 12.09 -13.14 1.19
CA LEU A 273 11.60 -11.77 1.08
C LEU A 273 10.51 -11.62 0.02
N ARG A 274 10.68 -12.20 -1.17
CA ARG A 274 9.64 -12.21 -2.21
C ARG A 274 8.39 -12.93 -1.76
N LYS A 275 8.54 -14.04 -1.02
CA LYS A 275 7.40 -14.79 -0.45
C LYS A 275 6.66 -13.98 0.60
N PHE A 276 7.38 -13.29 1.48
CA PHE A 276 6.80 -12.39 2.48
C PHE A 276 5.99 -11.26 1.82
N LEU A 277 6.57 -10.59 0.82
CA LEU A 277 5.89 -9.53 0.06
C LEU A 277 4.64 -10.06 -0.67
N LEU A 278 4.74 -11.22 -1.32
CA LEU A 278 3.60 -11.84 -1.98
C LEU A 278 2.48 -12.20 -0.98
N SER A 279 2.83 -12.74 0.19
CA SER A 279 1.87 -13.11 1.22
C SER A 279 1.11 -11.90 1.75
N TYR A 280 1.79 -10.79 2.00
CA TYR A 280 1.13 -9.54 2.40
C TYR A 280 0.16 -9.04 1.31
N ARG A 281 0.60 -9.03 0.05
CA ARG A 281 -0.23 -8.60 -1.08
C ARG A 281 -1.50 -9.46 -1.22
N LEU A 282 -1.36 -10.79 -1.17
CA LEU A 282 -2.50 -11.71 -1.24
C LEU A 282 -3.48 -11.45 -0.09
N ARG A 283 -3.00 -11.20 1.13
CA ARG A 283 -3.87 -10.83 2.28
C ARG A 283 -4.63 -9.53 2.06
N GLN A 284 -4.01 -8.53 1.45
CA GLN A 284 -4.71 -7.27 1.11
C GLN A 284 -5.79 -7.52 0.07
N GLN A 285 -5.50 -8.32 -0.97
CA GLN A 285 -6.46 -8.69 -2.03
C GLN A 285 -7.62 -9.55 -1.53
N GLU A 286 -7.41 -10.30 -0.44
CA GLU A 286 -8.43 -11.10 0.23
C GLU A 286 -9.32 -10.27 1.17
N THR A 287 -8.97 -9.02 1.45
CA THR A 287 -9.79 -8.16 2.32
C THR A 287 -11.10 -7.86 1.59
N GLU A 288 -12.24 -8.15 2.24
CA GLU A 288 -13.54 -7.82 1.66
C GLU A 288 -13.68 -6.30 1.58
N HIS A 289 -13.69 -5.79 0.36
CA HIS A 289 -14.03 -4.41 0.06
C HIS A 289 -15.51 -4.36 -0.32
N THR A 290 -16.30 -3.68 0.51
CA THR A 290 -17.75 -3.52 0.33
C THR A 290 -18.12 -2.14 -0.26
N GLY A 291 -17.11 -1.36 -0.66
CA GLY A 291 -17.28 -0.03 -1.22
C GLY A 291 -17.78 -0.06 -2.66
N PRO A 292 -18.25 1.09 -3.20
CA PRO A 292 -18.56 1.20 -4.62
C PRO A 292 -17.31 0.95 -5.44
N THR A 293 -17.46 0.21 -6.53
CA THR A 293 -16.37 -0.24 -7.38
C THR A 293 -15.91 0.85 -8.34
N VAL A 294 -14.59 0.98 -8.53
CA VAL A 294 -13.99 2.03 -9.37
C VAL A 294 -13.06 1.46 -10.42
N VAL A 295 -13.10 2.06 -11.61
CA VAL A 295 -12.13 1.92 -12.69
C VAL A 295 -11.40 3.25 -12.89
N ASP A 296 -10.07 3.26 -12.83
CA ASP A 296 -9.23 4.45 -12.97
C ASP A 296 -8.45 4.44 -14.30
N LEU A 297 -8.87 5.28 -15.25
CA LEU A 297 -8.22 5.44 -16.55
C LEU A 297 -7.21 6.59 -16.49
N PHE A 298 -6.04 6.41 -17.11
CA PHE A 298 -4.95 7.40 -17.02
C PHE A 298 -4.52 7.64 -15.57
N ALA A 299 -4.42 6.56 -14.82
CA ALA A 299 -4.36 6.55 -13.36
C ALA A 299 -3.08 7.20 -12.78
N GLY A 300 -2.04 7.36 -13.61
CA GLY A 300 -0.73 7.84 -13.19
C GLY A 300 -0.20 7.01 -12.02
N ALA A 301 0.32 7.72 -11.02
CA ALA A 301 0.84 7.11 -9.80
C ALA A 301 -0.26 6.81 -8.76
N GLY A 302 -1.55 6.97 -9.07
CA GLY A 302 -2.65 6.57 -8.17
C GLY A 302 -3.12 7.62 -7.17
N GLY A 303 -2.88 8.92 -7.41
CA GLY A 303 -3.29 10.00 -6.49
C GLY A 303 -4.81 10.07 -6.27
N LEU A 304 -5.59 10.07 -7.37
CA LEU A 304 -7.06 10.08 -7.31
C LEU A 304 -7.60 8.81 -6.64
N SER A 305 -7.13 7.65 -7.10
CA SER A 305 -7.43 6.33 -6.51
C SER A 305 -7.16 6.25 -5.00
N THR A 306 -6.05 6.82 -4.53
CA THR A 306 -5.72 6.89 -3.09
C THR A 306 -6.78 7.69 -2.33
N GLY A 307 -7.24 8.81 -2.89
CA GLY A 307 -8.30 9.62 -2.30
C GLY A 307 -9.65 8.91 -2.26
N LEU A 308 -10.04 8.26 -3.36
CA LEU A 308 -11.27 7.49 -3.44
C LEU A 308 -11.27 6.30 -2.46
N SER A 309 -10.14 5.60 -2.33
CA SER A 309 -9.97 4.52 -1.34
C SER A 309 -10.19 5.03 0.09
N ARG A 310 -9.67 6.23 0.42
CA ARG A 310 -9.92 6.91 1.72
C ARG A 310 -11.38 7.30 1.92
N ALA A 311 -12.12 7.57 0.84
CA ALA A 311 -13.55 7.81 0.89
C ALA A 311 -14.38 6.52 0.99
N GLY A 312 -13.75 5.34 0.99
CA GLY A 312 -14.41 4.04 1.14
C GLY A 312 -14.76 3.36 -0.19
N TYR A 313 -14.20 3.81 -1.31
CA TYR A 313 -14.36 3.14 -2.61
C TYR A 313 -13.40 1.95 -2.74
N ASP A 314 -13.77 1.03 -3.62
CA ASP A 314 -13.03 -0.18 -3.94
C ASP A 314 -12.47 -0.08 -5.36
N ILE A 315 -11.17 0.21 -5.48
CA ILE A 315 -10.53 0.36 -6.78
C ILE A 315 -10.21 -1.03 -7.33
N ARG A 316 -10.79 -1.37 -8.47
CA ARG A 316 -10.70 -2.74 -9.02
C ARG A 316 -9.81 -2.88 -10.22
N TRP A 317 -9.66 -1.80 -10.98
CA TRP A 317 -8.91 -1.80 -12.23
C TRP A 317 -8.34 -0.42 -12.52
N ALA A 318 -7.11 -0.37 -13.02
CA ALA A 318 -6.45 0.87 -13.39
C ALA A 318 -5.53 0.69 -14.60
N ILE A 319 -5.33 1.75 -15.40
CA ILE A 319 -4.38 1.75 -16.52
C ILE A 319 -3.60 3.05 -16.62
N ASP A 320 -2.31 2.92 -16.92
CA ASP A 320 -1.48 4.03 -17.38
C ASP A 320 -0.42 3.55 -18.39
N ILE A 321 0.07 4.46 -19.23
CA ILE A 321 1.12 4.16 -20.21
C ILE A 321 2.52 4.23 -19.61
N ASP A 322 2.71 4.99 -18.52
CA ASP A 322 4.01 5.22 -17.90
C ASP A 322 4.41 4.05 -16.98
N PRO A 323 5.52 3.34 -17.30
CA PRO A 323 5.90 2.13 -16.55
C PRO A 323 6.31 2.42 -15.10
N ASP A 324 6.90 3.58 -14.81
CA ASP A 324 7.28 3.94 -13.44
C ASP A 324 6.03 4.26 -12.61
N ALA A 325 5.07 4.98 -13.19
CA ALA A 325 3.80 5.30 -12.54
C ALA A 325 2.99 4.03 -12.24
N VAL A 326 2.91 3.09 -13.19
CA VAL A 326 2.26 1.79 -12.97
C VAL A 326 2.97 0.96 -11.89
N ALA A 327 4.31 0.96 -11.88
CA ALA A 327 5.07 0.28 -10.84
C ALA A 327 4.81 0.89 -9.44
N THR A 328 4.80 2.22 -9.34
CA THR A 328 4.41 2.97 -8.14
C THR A 328 3.00 2.60 -7.70
N TYR A 329 2.03 2.61 -8.61
CA TYR A 329 0.64 2.26 -8.32
C TYR A 329 0.58 0.84 -7.72
N ARG A 330 1.15 -0.15 -8.40
CA ARG A 330 1.19 -1.56 -7.97
C ARG A 330 1.87 -1.79 -6.62
N LEU A 331 2.81 -0.94 -6.24
CA LEU A 331 3.47 -1.01 -4.93
C LEU A 331 2.55 -0.49 -3.83
N ASN A 332 1.90 0.65 -4.08
CA ASN A 332 1.12 1.36 -3.06
C ASN A 332 -0.29 0.82 -2.87
N HIS A 333 -0.81 0.10 -3.87
CA HIS A 333 -2.13 -0.52 -3.89
C HIS A 333 -2.04 -2.06 -3.92
N PRO A 334 -1.47 -2.70 -2.88
CA PRO A 334 -1.36 -4.16 -2.81
C PRO A 334 -2.71 -4.87 -2.82
N GLU A 335 -3.78 -4.21 -2.40
CA GLU A 335 -5.16 -4.70 -2.44
C GLU A 335 -5.68 -4.98 -3.86
N ILE A 336 -5.03 -4.43 -4.89
CA ILE A 336 -5.41 -4.66 -6.27
C ILE A 336 -4.50 -5.72 -6.91
N PRO A 337 -5.05 -6.75 -7.57
CA PRO A 337 -4.27 -7.69 -8.36
C PRO A 337 -3.38 -6.99 -9.40
N HIS A 338 -2.13 -7.44 -9.50
CA HIS A 338 -1.16 -6.87 -10.47
C HIS A 338 -1.66 -6.91 -11.91
N SER A 339 -2.44 -7.94 -12.27
CA SER A 339 -3.08 -8.09 -13.58
C SER A 339 -4.10 -7.00 -13.89
N ASN A 340 -4.65 -6.35 -12.85
CA ASN A 340 -5.72 -5.36 -12.99
C ASN A 340 -5.18 -3.93 -12.97
N ILE A 341 -3.88 -3.75 -12.72
CA ILE A 341 -3.18 -2.49 -12.90
C ILE A 341 -2.36 -2.64 -14.18
N VAL A 342 -2.93 -2.25 -15.31
CA VAL A 342 -2.40 -2.51 -16.65
C VAL A 342 -1.41 -1.42 -17.06
N GLN A 343 -0.30 -1.83 -17.67
CA GLN A 343 0.63 -0.92 -18.33
C GLN A 343 0.40 -0.99 -19.84
N GLY A 344 0.00 0.11 -20.45
CA GLY A 344 -0.08 0.18 -21.91
C GLY A 344 -0.83 1.40 -22.44
N ASP A 345 -0.89 1.50 -23.76
CA ASP A 345 -1.64 2.55 -24.45
C ASP A 345 -3.12 2.17 -24.50
N VAL A 346 -3.98 3.06 -24.01
CA VAL A 346 -5.43 2.90 -24.03
C VAL A 346 -6.00 2.64 -25.43
N ARG A 347 -5.31 3.11 -26.49
CA ARG A 347 -5.72 2.94 -27.90
C ARG A 347 -5.42 1.55 -28.46
N GLU A 348 -4.52 0.80 -27.82
CA GLU A 348 -4.05 -0.51 -28.30
C GLU A 348 -4.61 -1.67 -27.47
N ILE A 349 -5.29 -1.36 -26.36
CA ILE A 349 -5.81 -2.32 -25.40
C ILE A 349 -7.33 -2.38 -25.54
N ASP A 350 -7.86 -3.61 -25.55
CA ASP A 350 -9.29 -3.85 -25.43
C ASP A 350 -9.74 -3.61 -23.98
N LEU A 351 -9.91 -2.33 -23.64
CA LEU A 351 -10.23 -1.87 -22.28
C LEU A 351 -11.52 -2.51 -21.77
N VAL A 352 -12.57 -2.48 -22.60
CA VAL A 352 -13.91 -2.92 -22.20
C VAL A 352 -13.90 -4.39 -21.79
N ASN A 353 -13.30 -5.26 -22.60
CA ASN A 353 -13.30 -6.69 -22.28
C ASN A 353 -12.41 -7.00 -21.08
N GLN A 354 -11.22 -6.39 -20.97
CA GLN A 354 -10.34 -6.62 -19.81
C GLN A 354 -10.93 -6.09 -18.50
N ILE A 355 -11.64 -4.95 -18.53
CA ILE A 355 -12.35 -4.44 -17.37
C ILE A 355 -13.48 -5.40 -17.00
N ARG A 356 -14.29 -5.87 -17.95
CA ARG A 356 -15.40 -6.80 -17.71
C ARG A 356 -14.99 -8.15 -17.14
N ASP A 357 -13.79 -8.62 -17.47
CA ASP A 357 -13.20 -9.83 -16.86
C ASP A 357 -12.95 -9.66 -15.35
N THR A 358 -12.89 -8.41 -14.87
CA THR A 358 -12.63 -8.05 -13.47
C THR A 358 -13.86 -7.49 -12.76
N VAL A 359 -14.58 -6.57 -13.41
CA VAL A 359 -15.75 -5.85 -12.90
C VAL A 359 -16.79 -5.75 -14.00
N THR A 360 -17.95 -6.40 -13.78
CA THR A 360 -19.03 -6.39 -14.77
C THR A 360 -19.65 -5.00 -14.94
N ASP A 361 -20.04 -4.37 -13.83
CA ASP A 361 -20.75 -3.08 -13.80
C ASP A 361 -20.09 -2.16 -12.76
N PRO A 362 -19.06 -1.37 -13.13
CA PRO A 362 -18.40 -0.48 -12.18
C PRO A 362 -19.35 0.63 -11.74
N ASP A 363 -19.30 1.00 -10.46
CA ASP A 363 -20.11 2.11 -9.93
C ASP A 363 -19.59 3.47 -10.41
N LEU A 364 -18.27 3.61 -10.52
CA LEU A 364 -17.60 4.85 -10.88
C LEU A 364 -16.47 4.59 -11.89
N VAL A 365 -16.42 5.39 -12.94
CA VAL A 365 -15.23 5.50 -13.81
C VAL A 365 -14.59 6.86 -13.56
N VAL A 366 -13.29 6.88 -13.32
CA VAL A 366 -12.52 8.11 -13.15
C VAL A 366 -11.36 8.16 -14.12
N GLY A 367 -10.86 9.36 -14.40
CA GLY A 367 -9.62 9.51 -15.14
C GLY A 367 -9.26 10.93 -15.54
N GLY A 368 -8.00 11.13 -15.90
CA GLY A 368 -7.49 12.41 -16.39
C GLY A 368 -6.83 12.27 -17.76
N PRO A 369 -7.61 12.20 -18.87
CA PRO A 369 -7.05 12.09 -20.21
C PRO A 369 -6.02 13.20 -20.48
N PRO A 370 -4.82 12.88 -20.99
CA PRO A 370 -3.71 13.81 -20.98
C PRO A 370 -3.93 14.98 -21.94
N CYS A 371 -4.09 16.18 -21.39
CA CYS A 371 -4.30 17.41 -22.16
C CYS A 371 -3.05 18.30 -22.23
N GLN A 372 -1.88 17.69 -22.42
CA GLN A 372 -0.60 18.41 -22.43
C GLN A 372 -0.55 19.53 -23.49
N SER A 373 -1.26 19.35 -24.61
CA SER A 373 -1.46 20.35 -25.67
C SER A 373 -2.13 21.65 -25.18
N LEU A 374 -3.02 21.54 -24.20
CA LEU A 374 -3.85 22.65 -23.67
C LEU A 374 -3.18 23.42 -22.52
N SER A 375 -2.12 22.88 -21.92
CA SER A 375 -1.39 23.60 -20.86
C SER A 375 -0.52 24.73 -21.43
N LYS A 376 -0.40 25.87 -20.72
CA LYS A 376 0.44 27.01 -21.16
C LYS A 376 1.88 26.58 -21.48
N ALA A 377 2.47 25.72 -20.66
CA ALA A 377 3.83 25.21 -20.86
C ALA A 377 3.92 24.23 -22.04
N GLY A 378 2.96 23.32 -22.19
CA GLY A 378 2.94 22.34 -23.27
C GLY A 378 2.67 22.96 -24.63
N TYR A 379 1.72 23.90 -24.73
CA TYR A 379 1.44 24.67 -25.93
C TYR A 379 2.69 25.42 -26.43
N ARG A 380 3.33 26.19 -25.54
CA ARG A 380 4.56 26.94 -25.84
C ARG A 380 5.70 26.03 -26.31
N SER A 381 5.89 24.88 -25.66
CA SER A 381 6.96 23.95 -26.02
C SER A 381 6.78 23.31 -27.40
N ARG A 382 5.55 23.12 -27.88
CA ARG A 382 5.29 22.50 -29.19
C ARG A 382 5.31 23.51 -30.31
N ARG A 383 4.71 24.69 -30.10
CA ARG A 383 4.80 25.81 -31.04
C ARG A 383 6.24 26.22 -31.33
N ALA A 384 7.13 26.16 -30.32
CA ALA A 384 8.56 26.42 -30.52
C ALA A 384 9.28 25.40 -31.43
N LYS A 385 8.68 24.23 -31.70
CA LYS A 385 9.22 23.19 -32.58
C LYS A 385 8.51 23.13 -33.93
N ASP A 386 7.28 23.60 -34.00
CA ASP A 386 6.42 23.58 -35.19
C ASP A 386 5.51 24.81 -35.17
N ASP A 387 5.78 25.77 -36.06
CA ASP A 387 5.05 27.04 -36.15
C ASP A 387 3.59 26.86 -36.65
N ASP A 388 3.29 25.73 -37.31
CA ASP A 388 1.96 25.36 -37.82
C ASP A 388 1.19 24.45 -36.83
N TYR A 389 1.69 24.24 -35.61
CA TYR A 389 1.05 23.37 -34.62
C TYR A 389 -0.35 23.86 -34.20
N SER A 390 -1.33 22.97 -34.36
CA SER A 390 -2.71 23.13 -33.90
C SER A 390 -3.02 22.15 -32.76
N VAL A 391 -3.65 22.65 -31.70
CA VAL A 391 -4.07 21.85 -30.54
C VAL A 391 -5.21 20.88 -30.91
N LEU A 392 -6.04 21.25 -31.88
CA LEU A 392 -7.17 20.44 -32.36
C LEU A 392 -6.70 19.23 -33.18
N ASP A 393 -5.55 19.35 -33.85
CA ASP A 393 -4.94 18.28 -34.66
C ASP A 393 -4.02 17.35 -33.83
N ASP A 394 -3.89 17.60 -32.53
CA ASP A 394 -3.08 16.78 -31.63
C ASP A 394 -3.83 15.50 -31.25
N GLU A 395 -3.30 14.34 -31.63
CA GLU A 395 -3.87 13.03 -31.30
C GLU A 395 -4.08 12.82 -29.79
N ARG A 396 -3.40 13.57 -28.91
CA ARG A 396 -3.64 13.50 -27.46
C ARG A 396 -4.92 14.21 -27.03
N THR A 397 -5.34 15.23 -27.77
CA THR A 397 -6.58 15.96 -27.50
C THR A 397 -7.81 15.07 -27.72
N THR A 398 -7.71 13.99 -28.49
CA THR A 398 -8.79 13.02 -28.71
C THR A 398 -8.73 11.79 -27.80
N LEU A 399 -7.74 11.66 -26.90
CA LEU A 399 -7.64 10.51 -25.99
C LEU A 399 -8.82 10.40 -25.02
N TYR A 400 -9.55 11.50 -24.77
CA TYR A 400 -10.80 11.44 -24.00
C TYR A 400 -11.87 10.57 -24.68
N THR A 401 -11.80 10.35 -26.00
CA THR A 401 -12.77 9.49 -26.70
C THR A 401 -12.69 8.04 -26.21
N GLN A 402 -11.50 7.57 -25.82
CA GLN A 402 -11.33 6.25 -25.20
C GLN A 402 -11.98 6.18 -23.82
N TYR A 403 -11.98 7.29 -23.08
CA TYR A 403 -12.73 7.41 -21.83
C TYR A 403 -14.24 7.30 -22.08
N VAL A 404 -14.76 8.05 -23.07
CA VAL A 404 -16.18 8.01 -23.46
C VAL A 404 -16.60 6.62 -23.94
N GLU A 405 -15.75 5.93 -24.71
CA GLU A 405 -15.99 4.56 -25.18
C GLU A 405 -16.16 3.57 -24.01
N VAL A 406 -15.30 3.66 -22.99
CA VAL A 406 -15.44 2.85 -21.77
C VAL A 406 -16.72 3.20 -21.02
N VAL A 407 -17.07 4.48 -20.92
CA VAL A 407 -18.33 4.92 -20.27
C VAL A 407 -19.56 4.41 -21.03
N ASP A 408 -19.58 4.47 -22.36
CA ASP A 408 -20.68 3.95 -23.16
C ASP A 408 -20.82 2.42 -23.02
N ALA A 409 -19.70 1.70 -22.98
CA ALA A 409 -19.75 0.25 -22.88
C ALA A 409 -20.10 -0.27 -21.48
N LEU A 410 -19.66 0.41 -20.41
CA LEU A 410 -19.80 -0.06 -19.02
C LEU A 410 -20.92 0.62 -18.25
N ARG A 411 -21.42 1.77 -18.73
CA ARG A 411 -22.54 2.54 -18.15
C ARG A 411 -22.46 2.72 -16.62
N PRO A 412 -21.34 3.24 -16.06
CA PRO A 412 -21.20 3.44 -14.61
C PRO A 412 -22.26 4.39 -14.05
N LYS A 413 -22.52 4.34 -12.74
CA LYS A 413 -23.51 5.23 -12.10
C LYS A 413 -23.08 6.69 -12.16
N ALA A 414 -21.79 6.94 -11.96
CA ALA A 414 -21.20 8.26 -12.10
C ALA A 414 -19.84 8.20 -12.80
N ILE A 415 -19.38 9.35 -13.27
CA ILE A 415 -18.07 9.54 -13.89
C ILE A 415 -17.40 10.78 -13.30
N VAL A 416 -16.06 10.75 -13.21
CA VAL A 416 -15.25 11.91 -12.83
C VAL A 416 -14.10 12.06 -13.80
N MET A 417 -14.06 13.19 -14.50
CA MET A 417 -12.92 13.57 -15.33
C MET A 417 -12.20 14.77 -14.71
N GLU A 418 -10.92 14.58 -14.37
CA GLU A 418 -10.06 15.66 -13.90
C GLU A 418 -9.21 16.21 -15.04
N ASN A 419 -9.06 17.53 -15.13
CA ASN A 419 -8.21 18.12 -16.14
C ASN A 419 -7.68 19.53 -15.80
N VAL A 420 -6.78 20.02 -16.63
CA VAL A 420 -6.22 21.38 -16.54
C VAL A 420 -7.21 22.45 -17.02
N GLU A 421 -7.08 23.67 -16.49
CA GLU A 421 -7.86 24.85 -16.88
C GLU A 421 -7.84 25.12 -18.40
N GLY A 422 -6.76 24.74 -19.10
CA GLY A 422 -6.66 24.87 -20.55
C GLY A 422 -7.82 24.23 -21.33
N MET A 423 -8.49 23.21 -20.76
CA MET A 423 -9.60 22.50 -21.40
C MET A 423 -10.86 23.35 -21.57
N ILE A 424 -11.07 24.34 -20.70
CA ILE A 424 -12.24 25.23 -20.72
C ILE A 424 -11.98 26.54 -21.49
N ASN A 425 -10.75 26.74 -21.95
CA ASN A 425 -10.37 27.90 -22.74
C ASN A 425 -10.65 27.65 -24.22
N GLU A 426 -10.96 28.72 -24.94
CA GLU A 426 -11.09 28.68 -26.39
C GLU A 426 -9.73 28.34 -27.04
N VAL A 427 -9.75 27.42 -28.01
CA VAL A 427 -8.54 27.00 -28.71
C VAL A 427 -8.22 28.03 -29.80
N GLY A 428 -7.32 28.97 -29.51
CA GLY A 428 -7.00 30.06 -30.43
C GLY A 428 -8.17 31.04 -30.55
N ASP A 429 -8.55 31.39 -31.79
CA ASP A 429 -9.71 32.24 -32.11
C ASP A 429 -10.83 31.44 -32.82
N THR A 430 -10.93 30.14 -32.52
CA THR A 430 -11.82 29.19 -33.23
C THR A 430 -13.27 29.19 -32.74
N GLY A 431 -13.53 29.71 -31.55
CA GLY A 431 -14.80 29.58 -30.83
C GLY A 431 -15.01 28.22 -30.16
N GLU A 432 -14.05 27.30 -30.24
CA GLU A 432 -14.21 25.91 -29.78
C GLU A 432 -13.47 25.67 -28.46
N ARG A 433 -14.14 24.96 -27.53
CA ARG A 433 -13.57 24.51 -26.26
C ARG A 433 -13.63 23.00 -26.17
N VAL A 434 -12.53 22.37 -25.76
CA VAL A 434 -12.43 20.90 -25.66
C VAL A 434 -13.44 20.36 -24.64
N ILE A 435 -13.72 21.10 -23.56
CA ILE A 435 -14.73 20.70 -22.57
C ILE A 435 -16.11 20.51 -23.19
N ASP A 436 -16.49 21.33 -24.17
CA ASP A 436 -17.81 21.25 -24.81
C ASP A 436 -17.93 19.97 -25.64
N TRP A 437 -16.84 19.53 -26.26
CA TRP A 437 -16.82 18.27 -27.02
C TRP A 437 -17.03 17.08 -26.08
N VAL A 438 -16.33 17.07 -24.94
CA VAL A 438 -16.48 15.99 -23.94
C VAL A 438 -17.90 15.94 -23.38
N MET A 439 -18.48 17.09 -23.03
CA MET A 439 -19.87 17.14 -22.53
C MET A 439 -20.85 16.65 -23.58
N ASN A 440 -20.76 17.14 -24.81
CA ASN A 440 -21.64 16.73 -25.91
C ASN A 440 -21.56 15.22 -26.17
N ASP A 441 -20.35 14.65 -26.18
CA ASP A 441 -20.16 13.21 -26.42
C ASP A 441 -20.75 12.36 -25.29
N LEU A 442 -20.62 12.78 -24.03
CA LEU A 442 -21.18 12.09 -22.86
C LEU A 442 -22.71 12.22 -22.79
N GLU A 443 -23.28 13.39 -23.09
CA GLU A 443 -24.72 13.61 -23.15
C GLU A 443 -25.36 12.83 -24.32
N ALA A 444 -24.67 12.75 -25.47
CA ALA A 444 -25.13 12.02 -26.64
C ALA A 444 -25.26 10.50 -26.41
N LEU A 445 -24.61 9.95 -25.37
CA LEU A 445 -24.76 8.55 -24.97
C LEU A 445 -26.22 8.17 -24.59
N GLY A 446 -27.10 9.15 -24.40
CA GLY A 446 -28.54 8.96 -24.27
C GLY A 446 -29.22 8.35 -25.52
N ALA A 447 -28.58 8.42 -26.69
CA ALA A 447 -29.10 7.78 -27.90
C ALA A 447 -29.06 6.23 -27.84
N ASN A 448 -28.15 5.67 -27.02
CA ASN A 448 -27.91 4.23 -26.88
C ASN A 448 -28.41 3.65 -25.53
N GLY A 449 -29.02 4.46 -24.64
CA GLY A 449 -29.44 4.07 -23.29
C GLY A 449 -29.73 5.28 -22.38
N SER A 450 -29.69 5.13 -21.05
CA SER A 450 -29.79 6.26 -20.09
C SER A 450 -28.56 7.15 -20.17
N GLY A 451 -28.65 8.38 -20.70
CA GLY A 451 -27.52 9.30 -20.86
C GLY A 451 -26.90 9.73 -19.54
N TYR A 452 -26.13 10.82 -19.58
CA TYR A 452 -25.55 11.42 -18.39
C TYR A 452 -25.93 12.90 -18.33
N GLN A 453 -26.37 13.34 -17.16
CA GLN A 453 -26.30 14.74 -16.81
C GLN A 453 -24.84 15.04 -16.47
N VAL A 454 -24.26 16.04 -17.12
CA VAL A 454 -22.84 16.39 -16.97
C VAL A 454 -22.70 17.88 -16.66
N ASP A 455 -21.81 18.21 -15.73
CA ASP A 455 -21.41 19.58 -15.45
C ASP A 455 -19.96 19.60 -14.94
N PHE A 456 -19.34 20.78 -14.92
CA PHE A 456 -17.97 20.96 -14.45
C PHE A 456 -17.78 22.23 -13.62
N ARG A 457 -16.74 22.23 -12.77
CA ARG A 457 -16.25 23.45 -12.08
C ARG A 457 -14.73 23.55 -12.16
N LEU A 458 -14.24 24.78 -12.32
CA LEU A 458 -12.84 25.10 -12.05
C LEU A 458 -12.69 25.31 -10.54
N LYS A 459 -11.88 24.47 -9.88
CA LYS A 459 -11.67 24.49 -8.42
C LYS A 459 -10.20 24.64 -8.10
N ASP A 460 -9.88 25.52 -7.15
CA ASP A 460 -8.55 25.56 -6.54
C ASP A 460 -8.47 24.52 -5.41
N MET A 461 -7.45 23.67 -5.42
CA MET A 461 -7.25 22.63 -4.41
C MET A 461 -7.02 23.21 -3.00
N THR A 462 -6.66 24.49 -2.86
CA THR A 462 -6.66 25.17 -1.55
C THR A 462 -8.04 25.19 -0.90
N GLU A 463 -9.12 25.24 -1.68
CA GLU A 463 -10.49 25.13 -1.20
C GLU A 463 -10.75 23.78 -0.53
N PHE A 464 -10.03 22.72 -0.90
CA PHE A 464 -10.13 21.40 -0.27
C PHE A 464 -9.13 21.21 0.88
N GLY A 465 -8.41 22.27 1.27
CA GLY A 465 -7.41 22.23 2.34
C GLY A 465 -6.06 21.66 1.91
N VAL A 466 -5.81 21.50 0.60
CA VAL A 466 -4.47 21.15 0.11
C VAL A 466 -3.56 22.39 0.24
N PRO A 467 -2.33 22.28 0.79
CA PRO A 467 -1.41 23.40 0.97
C PRO A 467 -0.72 23.83 -0.34
N GLN A 468 -1.52 23.93 -1.42
CA GLN A 468 -1.04 24.20 -2.76
C GLN A 468 -2.12 24.90 -3.60
N GLU A 469 -1.76 26.02 -4.23
CA GLU A 469 -2.54 26.68 -5.27
C GLU A 469 -2.49 25.86 -6.55
N ARG A 470 -3.57 25.14 -6.84
CA ARG A 470 -3.68 24.26 -8.01
C ARG A 470 -5.11 24.27 -8.51
N SER A 471 -5.36 25.02 -9.58
CA SER A 471 -6.67 25.02 -10.23
C SER A 471 -6.84 23.80 -11.16
N ARG A 472 -7.97 23.11 -11.05
CA ARG A 472 -8.36 22.00 -11.93
C ARG A 472 -9.83 22.06 -12.31
N VAL A 473 -10.10 21.61 -13.53
CA VAL A 473 -11.45 21.36 -14.01
C VAL A 473 -11.86 20.00 -13.49
N LEU A 474 -12.95 19.98 -12.72
CA LEU A 474 -13.59 18.78 -12.23
C LEU A 474 -14.91 18.63 -12.97
N LEU A 475 -14.96 17.69 -13.91
CA LEU A 475 -16.18 17.31 -14.61
C LEU A 475 -16.77 16.08 -13.92
N VAL A 476 -18.06 16.17 -13.59
CA VAL A 476 -18.83 15.07 -13.01
C VAL A 476 -19.98 14.78 -13.95
N GLY A 477 -20.25 13.50 -14.17
CA GLY A 477 -21.47 13.04 -14.83
C GLY A 477 -22.20 12.03 -13.97
N ILE A 478 -23.52 12.15 -13.87
CA ILE A 478 -24.39 11.17 -13.20
C ILE A 478 -25.37 10.63 -14.23
N ARG A 479 -25.58 9.31 -14.22
CA ARG A 479 -26.46 8.65 -15.17
C ARG A 479 -27.91 9.13 -14.99
N ASP A 480 -28.63 9.35 -16.09
CA ASP A 480 -29.95 10.01 -16.10
C ASP A 480 -31.01 9.35 -15.21
N ASP A 481 -30.93 8.04 -14.97
CA ASP A 481 -31.86 7.29 -14.10
C ASP A 481 -31.61 7.50 -12.60
N LEU A 482 -30.52 8.19 -12.23
CA LEU A 482 -30.10 8.45 -10.86
C LEU A 482 -30.21 9.93 -10.47
N VAL A 483 -30.67 10.78 -11.39
CA VAL A 483 -30.94 12.20 -11.13
C VAL A 483 -32.45 12.42 -11.04
N ASP A 484 -32.86 13.24 -10.07
CA ASP A 484 -34.23 13.67 -9.87
C ASP A 484 -34.53 14.97 -10.63
N THR A 485 -33.53 15.85 -10.76
CA THR A 485 -33.68 17.16 -11.39
C THR A 485 -32.56 17.50 -12.39
N PRO A 486 -32.83 18.40 -13.37
CA PRO A 486 -31.83 18.87 -14.32
C PRO A 486 -30.60 19.58 -13.72
N ASP A 487 -30.62 19.91 -12.42
CA ASP A 487 -29.57 20.67 -11.75
C ASP A 487 -28.81 19.86 -10.67
N ASP A 488 -29.03 18.54 -10.57
CA ASP A 488 -28.48 17.73 -9.47
C ASP A 488 -26.95 17.68 -9.49
N VAL A 489 -26.32 17.46 -10.65
CA VAL A 489 -24.86 17.45 -10.79
C VAL A 489 -24.27 18.84 -10.51
N SER A 490 -24.91 19.90 -10.99
CA SER A 490 -24.52 21.29 -10.73
C SER A 490 -24.56 21.59 -9.23
N THR A 491 -25.65 21.19 -8.57
CA THR A 491 -25.84 21.32 -7.11
C THR A 491 -24.80 20.53 -6.32
N LEU A 492 -24.45 19.32 -6.77
CA LEU A 492 -23.40 18.50 -6.15
C LEU A 492 -22.04 19.20 -6.23
N LEU A 493 -21.67 19.73 -7.40
CA LEU A 493 -20.41 20.42 -7.61
C LEU A 493 -20.31 21.73 -6.82
N ASP A 494 -21.40 22.48 -6.76
CA ASP A 494 -21.48 23.73 -5.98
C ASP A 494 -21.51 23.46 -4.46
N GLY A 495 -22.01 22.29 -4.05
CA GLY A 495 -22.07 21.83 -2.67
C GLY A 495 -20.81 21.11 -2.16
N LEU A 496 -19.73 21.03 -2.96
CA LEU A 496 -18.49 20.38 -2.52
C LEU A 496 -17.94 21.04 -1.25
N PRO A 497 -17.57 20.26 -0.21
CA PRO A 497 -17.03 20.79 1.03
C PRO A 497 -15.80 21.68 0.81
N GLN A 498 -15.78 22.82 1.48
CA GLN A 498 -14.63 23.73 1.51
C GLN A 498 -13.96 23.69 2.88
N ALA A 499 -12.63 23.79 2.90
CA ALA A 499 -11.86 23.91 4.11
C ALA A 499 -12.05 25.29 4.76
N ASP A 500 -12.09 25.32 6.09
CA ASP A 500 -12.30 26.56 6.86
C ASP A 500 -11.17 27.59 6.68
N SER A 501 -9.99 27.14 6.28
CA SER A 501 -8.83 28.00 6.07
C SER A 501 -7.82 27.37 5.13
N VAL A 502 -7.18 28.23 4.34
CA VAL A 502 -6.07 27.89 3.45
C VAL A 502 -4.90 27.33 4.27
N ARG A 503 -4.27 26.25 3.77
CA ARG A 503 -3.13 25.61 4.42
C ARG A 503 -1.81 26.13 3.86
N SER A 504 -0.87 26.42 4.75
CA SER A 504 0.45 26.94 4.36
C SER A 504 1.47 25.83 4.07
N LEU A 505 2.54 26.18 3.36
CA LEU A 505 3.73 25.35 3.14
C LEU A 505 4.26 24.79 4.48
N GLN A 506 4.30 25.62 5.52
CA GLN A 506 4.74 25.23 6.86
C GLN A 506 3.86 24.13 7.46
N GLN A 507 2.54 24.25 7.33
CA GLN A 507 1.62 23.22 7.79
C GLN A 507 1.78 21.93 6.97
N GLY A 508 2.00 22.05 5.66
CA GLY A 508 2.21 20.92 4.76
C GLY A 508 3.48 20.12 5.09
N LEU A 509 4.60 20.78 5.36
CA LEU A 509 5.92 20.14 5.52
C LEU A 509 6.32 19.83 6.97
N ALA A 510 5.52 20.27 7.96
CA ALA A 510 5.82 20.06 9.37
C ALA A 510 6.04 18.58 9.73
N GLY A 511 7.17 18.28 10.37
CA GLY A 511 7.52 16.94 10.85
C GLY A 511 8.39 16.11 9.91
N LEU A 512 8.72 16.58 8.70
CA LEU A 512 9.71 15.93 7.84
C LEU A 512 11.15 16.12 8.36
N PRO A 513 12.08 15.18 8.08
CA PRO A 513 13.51 15.39 8.27
C PRO A 513 14.00 16.66 7.55
N ARG A 514 15.08 17.24 8.06
CA ARG A 514 15.70 18.42 7.46
C ARG A 514 16.89 17.97 6.65
N LEU A 515 17.02 18.51 5.45
CA LEU A 515 18.10 18.16 4.53
C LEU A 515 18.79 19.43 4.06
N ARG A 516 20.12 19.36 3.91
CA ARG A 516 20.92 20.29 3.12
C ARG A 516 20.90 19.88 1.65
N ARG A 517 21.52 20.69 0.80
CA ARG A 517 21.77 20.34 -0.61
C ARG A 517 22.54 19.02 -0.69
N GLY A 518 22.07 18.11 -1.55
CA GLY A 518 22.69 16.79 -1.76
C GLY A 518 22.41 15.75 -0.69
N GLU A 519 21.79 16.12 0.44
CA GLU A 519 21.45 15.16 1.49
C GLU A 519 20.14 14.40 1.18
N GLY A 520 19.88 13.38 1.98
CA GLY A 520 18.66 12.58 1.89
C GLY A 520 18.85 11.32 1.06
N GLY A 521 17.74 10.72 0.63
CA GLY A 521 17.76 9.47 -0.11
C GLY A 521 16.40 8.89 -0.42
N ARG A 522 16.42 7.68 -0.98
CA ARG A 522 15.20 6.91 -1.30
C ARG A 522 14.48 6.46 -0.03
N VAL A 523 15.21 6.13 1.03
CA VAL A 523 14.68 5.79 2.36
C VAL A 523 15.58 6.46 3.41
N LEU A 524 14.97 7.16 4.35
CA LEU A 524 15.64 7.73 5.52
C LEU A 524 15.07 7.12 6.79
N ALA A 525 15.96 6.69 7.68
CA ALA A 525 15.62 6.17 9.00
C ALA A 525 15.51 7.27 10.07
N GLU A 526 15.76 8.52 9.68
CA GLU A 526 15.76 9.67 10.56
C GLU A 526 14.33 10.16 10.82
N ARG A 527 14.00 10.35 12.10
CA ARG A 527 12.77 11.04 12.48
C ARG A 527 12.98 12.55 12.34
N GLY A 528 12.03 13.23 11.71
CA GLY A 528 12.05 14.69 11.62
C GLY A 528 11.97 15.34 13.01
N LEU A 529 12.85 16.31 13.27
CA LEU A 529 12.85 17.08 14.50
C LEU A 529 11.76 18.17 14.43
N GLY A 530 10.64 17.97 15.15
CA GLY A 530 9.55 18.96 15.28
C GLY A 530 8.18 18.34 15.56
N SER A 531 7.21 19.19 15.94
CA SER A 531 5.80 18.77 16.08
C SER A 531 5.11 18.73 14.72
N LYS A 532 4.31 17.70 14.48
CA LYS A 532 3.43 17.60 13.31
C LYS A 532 2.36 18.70 13.36
N SER A 533 1.95 19.19 12.19
CA SER A 533 0.82 20.12 12.12
C SER A 533 -0.51 19.39 12.29
N GLN A 534 -1.56 20.16 12.58
CA GLN A 534 -2.94 19.66 12.57
C GLN A 534 -3.30 19.08 11.19
N PHE A 535 -2.94 19.78 10.11
CA PHE A 535 -3.13 19.29 8.73
C PHE A 535 -2.52 17.90 8.50
N VAL A 536 -1.28 17.68 8.93
CA VAL A 536 -0.61 16.38 8.79
C VAL A 536 -1.33 15.29 9.56
N THR A 537 -1.80 15.60 10.77
CA THR A 537 -2.43 14.64 11.68
C THR A 537 -3.85 14.28 11.23
N GLU A 538 -4.68 15.27 10.92
CA GLU A 538 -6.09 15.06 10.52
C GLU A 538 -6.23 14.31 9.19
N ASN A 539 -5.26 14.46 8.29
CA ASN A 539 -5.27 13.80 6.98
C ASN A 539 -4.47 12.49 6.98
N GLY A 540 -4.03 12.00 8.15
CA GLY A 540 -3.30 10.74 8.28
C GLY A 540 -2.01 10.67 7.45
N LEU A 541 -1.34 11.81 7.23
CA LEU A 541 -0.21 11.87 6.30
C LEU A 541 1.06 11.25 6.86
N HIS A 542 1.19 11.09 8.18
CA HIS A 542 2.34 10.44 8.82
C HIS A 542 1.85 9.26 9.69
N GLU A 543 0.95 8.45 9.18
CA GLU A 543 0.54 7.22 9.85
C GLU A 543 1.34 6.05 9.26
N GLY A 544 1.76 5.11 10.11
CA GLY A 544 2.29 3.82 9.65
C GLY A 544 3.80 3.61 9.79
N THR A 545 4.66 4.65 9.76
CA THR A 545 6.11 4.45 9.92
C THR A 545 6.87 5.67 10.43
N ASP A 546 8.08 5.43 10.95
CA ASP A 546 9.09 6.45 11.23
C ASP A 546 10.04 6.69 10.06
N LEU A 547 9.91 5.92 8.98
CA LEU A 547 10.74 6.03 7.78
C LEU A 547 10.22 7.15 6.87
N CYS A 548 11.14 7.85 6.22
CA CYS A 548 10.82 8.89 5.24
C CYS A 548 11.30 8.47 3.85
N TYR A 549 10.37 8.28 2.91
CA TYR A 549 10.68 7.79 1.56
C TYR A 549 10.77 8.92 0.53
N ASN A 550 11.61 8.75 -0.50
CA ASN A 550 11.80 9.69 -1.60
C ASN A 550 12.15 11.14 -1.14
N HIS A 551 12.78 11.28 0.03
CA HIS A 551 13.19 12.56 0.57
C HIS A 551 14.66 12.80 0.26
N GLN A 552 14.93 13.25 -0.96
CA GLN A 552 16.27 13.47 -1.48
C GLN A 552 16.38 14.88 -2.06
N ALA A 553 17.34 15.65 -1.56
CA ALA A 553 17.68 16.97 -2.06
C ALA A 553 18.69 16.87 -3.20
N ARG A 554 18.61 17.81 -4.15
CA ARG A 554 19.65 17.95 -5.19
C ARG A 554 20.89 18.63 -4.62
N GLU A 555 22.05 18.28 -5.14
CA GLU A 555 23.35 18.85 -4.74
C GLU A 555 23.52 20.32 -5.14
N HIS A 556 22.91 20.74 -6.27
CA HIS A 556 23.06 22.09 -6.83
C HIS A 556 24.54 22.53 -6.95
N PRO A 557 25.36 21.85 -7.78
CA PRO A 557 26.81 22.09 -7.83
C PRO A 557 27.21 23.39 -8.53
N MET A 558 26.28 24.07 -9.21
CA MET A 558 26.57 25.29 -9.95
C MET A 558 26.60 26.49 -9.00
N ALA A 559 27.72 27.23 -8.98
CA ALA A 559 27.87 28.42 -8.14
C ALA A 559 26.78 29.47 -8.39
N LYS A 560 26.35 29.65 -9.65
CA LYS A 560 25.26 30.58 -10.00
C LYS A 560 23.95 30.24 -9.28
N ASP A 561 23.62 28.95 -9.14
CA ASP A 561 22.36 28.52 -8.52
C ASP A 561 22.44 28.72 -7.00
N GLN A 562 23.63 28.53 -6.41
CA GLN A 562 23.88 28.82 -4.99
C GLN A 562 23.74 30.31 -4.72
N ILE A 563 24.40 31.17 -5.50
CA ILE A 563 24.29 32.63 -5.41
C ILE A 563 22.83 33.07 -5.54
N LEU A 564 22.10 32.54 -6.54
CA LEU A 564 20.68 32.89 -6.72
C LEU A 564 19.85 32.55 -5.48
N PHE A 565 20.04 31.37 -4.89
CA PHE A 565 19.21 30.90 -3.78
C PHE A 565 19.60 31.58 -2.46
N ASP A 566 20.89 31.84 -2.25
CA ASP A 566 21.47 32.17 -0.95
C ASP A 566 21.63 33.69 -0.78
N GLU A 567 21.84 34.43 -1.89
CA GLU A 567 22.12 35.87 -1.88
C GLU A 567 21.09 36.68 -2.68
N ALA A 568 20.69 36.22 -3.87
CA ALA A 568 19.93 37.07 -4.80
C ALA A 568 18.41 37.11 -4.58
N LEU A 569 17.83 36.01 -4.09
CA LEU A 569 16.38 35.86 -3.95
C LEU A 569 15.93 36.00 -2.50
N GLU A 570 14.92 36.82 -2.26
CA GLU A 570 14.15 36.84 -1.02
C GLU A 570 12.87 35.98 -1.14
N PRO A 571 12.29 35.49 -0.02
CA PRO A 571 11.04 34.73 -0.06
C PRO A 571 9.92 35.48 -0.77
N GLY A 572 9.31 34.84 -1.77
CA GLY A 572 8.28 35.41 -2.63
C GLY A 572 8.82 35.86 -4.00
N GLU A 573 10.13 36.12 -4.10
CA GLU A 573 10.76 36.56 -5.34
C GLU A 573 11.02 35.41 -6.32
N THR A 574 11.20 35.82 -7.57
CA THR A 574 11.46 34.98 -8.73
C THR A 574 12.61 35.53 -9.54
N SER A 575 13.04 34.79 -10.57
CA SER A 575 14.04 35.28 -11.53
C SER A 575 13.66 36.60 -12.21
N TRP A 576 12.37 36.91 -12.33
CA TRP A 576 11.91 38.19 -12.85
C TRP A 576 12.36 39.34 -11.95
N ASP A 577 12.17 39.18 -10.64
CA ASP A 577 12.50 40.18 -9.64
C ASP A 577 14.01 40.39 -9.54
N VAL A 578 14.80 39.33 -9.73
CA VAL A 578 16.26 39.42 -9.82
C VAL A 578 16.72 40.24 -11.05
N VAL A 579 16.08 40.06 -12.20
CA VAL A 579 16.49 40.75 -13.44
C VAL A 579 16.02 42.20 -13.48
N PHE A 580 14.81 42.49 -12.99
CA PHE A 580 14.17 43.81 -13.05
C PHE A 580 14.16 44.54 -11.69
N GLY A 581 14.82 43.98 -10.68
CA GLY A 581 14.99 44.56 -9.35
C GLY A 581 15.80 45.86 -9.34
N SER A 582 15.88 46.49 -8.17
CA SER A 582 16.31 47.90 -8.06
C SER A 582 17.81 48.15 -8.28
N ASP A 583 18.66 47.12 -8.21
CA ASP A 583 20.11 47.21 -8.41
C ASP A 583 20.63 46.35 -9.58
N GLY A 584 19.86 45.34 -10.03
CA GLY A 584 20.23 44.43 -11.13
C GLY A 584 21.52 43.65 -10.88
N GLU A 585 21.98 43.59 -9.62
CA GLU A 585 23.32 43.10 -9.24
C GLU A 585 23.52 41.63 -9.64
N TYR A 586 22.46 40.82 -9.53
CA TYR A 586 22.49 39.38 -9.79
C TYR A 586 21.88 38.99 -11.15
N ALA A 587 21.52 39.95 -11.99
CA ALA A 587 20.83 39.69 -13.26
C ALA A 587 21.64 38.78 -14.21
N GLU A 588 22.98 38.83 -14.14
CA GLU A 588 23.87 38.00 -14.95
C GLU A 588 23.80 36.49 -14.64
N TYR A 589 23.33 36.12 -13.46
CA TYR A 589 23.17 34.71 -13.06
C TYR A 589 21.89 34.08 -13.64
N VAL A 590 20.96 34.90 -14.15
CA VAL A 590 19.76 34.46 -14.87
C VAL A 590 20.08 34.29 -16.36
N GLU A 591 20.57 33.11 -16.73
CA GLU A 591 21.08 32.82 -18.08
C GLU A 591 19.99 32.53 -19.15
N TYR A 592 18.73 32.91 -18.92
CA TYR A 592 17.65 32.78 -19.88
C TYR A 592 16.85 34.08 -20.02
N ASP A 593 16.23 34.26 -21.18
CA ASP A 593 15.45 35.45 -21.50
C ASP A 593 14.15 35.45 -20.71
N VAL A 594 14.09 36.32 -19.68
CA VAL A 594 12.90 36.53 -18.86
C VAL A 594 11.82 37.37 -19.56
N GLY A 595 12.09 37.89 -20.77
CA GLY A 595 11.19 38.74 -21.53
C GLY A 595 11.25 40.21 -21.13
N THR A 596 10.18 40.94 -21.43
CA THR A 596 10.01 42.38 -21.11
C THR A 596 8.70 42.57 -20.36
N GLU A 597 8.49 43.71 -19.69
CA GLU A 597 7.25 43.98 -18.94
C GLU A 597 5.99 43.75 -19.80
N ASP A 598 6.03 44.16 -21.08
CA ASP A 598 4.94 43.94 -22.03
C ASP A 598 4.81 42.50 -22.58
N ASN A 599 5.85 41.66 -22.41
CA ASN A 599 5.89 40.29 -22.93
C ASN A 599 6.79 39.38 -22.08
N PRO A 600 6.36 39.05 -20.84
CA PRO A 600 7.15 38.25 -19.92
C PRO A 600 7.28 36.80 -20.39
N ARG A 601 8.47 36.23 -20.22
CA ARG A 601 8.82 34.86 -20.62
C ARG A 601 9.53 34.18 -19.46
N PHE A 602 9.04 33.04 -18.97
CA PHE A 602 9.70 32.29 -17.89
C PHE A 602 10.01 33.08 -16.61
N GLY A 603 9.32 34.19 -16.35
CA GLY A 603 9.57 35.03 -15.17
C GLY A 603 9.25 34.34 -13.85
N ASP A 604 8.44 33.28 -13.87
CA ASP A 604 7.98 32.51 -12.71
C ASP A 604 8.98 31.44 -12.21
N LYS A 605 10.15 31.33 -12.84
CA LYS A 605 11.23 30.41 -12.46
C LYS A 605 12.06 30.93 -11.29
N TYR A 606 12.83 30.04 -10.66
CA TYR A 606 13.63 30.34 -9.45
C TYR A 606 12.80 31.00 -8.36
N ARG A 607 11.63 30.44 -8.05
CA ARG A 607 10.76 31.01 -7.03
C ARG A 607 11.20 30.56 -5.65
N LYS A 608 11.56 31.51 -4.78
CA LYS A 608 11.82 31.23 -3.37
C LYS A 608 10.49 31.23 -2.60
N LEU A 609 10.16 30.09 -2.00
CA LEU A 609 8.85 29.84 -1.41
C LEU A 609 8.67 30.59 -0.08
N VAL A 610 7.43 30.94 0.25
CA VAL A 610 7.03 31.60 1.50
C VAL A 610 6.37 30.59 2.43
N TRP A 611 6.88 30.43 3.65
CA TRP A 611 6.39 29.42 4.60
C TRP A 611 4.94 29.61 5.06
N SER A 612 4.49 30.86 5.15
CA SER A 612 3.14 31.23 5.58
C SER A 612 2.09 31.12 4.46
N GLU A 613 2.51 30.90 3.23
CA GLU A 613 1.63 30.82 2.05
C GLU A 613 1.55 29.38 1.54
N PRO A 614 0.52 29.02 0.77
CA PRO A 614 0.48 27.77 0.03
C PRO A 614 1.66 27.63 -0.93
N SER A 615 1.99 26.39 -1.30
CA SER A 615 2.90 26.18 -2.41
C SER A 615 2.23 26.55 -3.74
N PRO A 616 2.96 27.10 -4.73
CA PRO A 616 2.50 27.11 -6.11
C PRO A 616 2.21 25.70 -6.63
N THR A 617 1.53 25.59 -7.77
CA THR A 617 1.22 24.29 -8.38
C THR A 617 2.47 23.42 -8.53
N ILE A 618 2.52 22.26 -7.86
CA ILE A 618 3.57 21.26 -8.05
C ILE A 618 3.45 20.69 -9.46
N VAL A 619 4.34 21.14 -10.36
CA VAL A 619 4.36 20.75 -11.77
C VAL A 619 5.25 19.55 -12.03
N ALA A 620 4.82 18.68 -12.96
CA ALA A 620 5.63 17.55 -13.41
C ALA A 620 6.98 17.98 -14.03
N HIS A 621 7.10 19.24 -14.46
CA HIS A 621 8.31 19.80 -15.02
C HIS A 621 9.45 19.99 -14.01
N LEU A 622 9.19 19.92 -12.69
CA LEU A 622 10.24 19.88 -11.66
C LEU A 622 11.20 18.70 -11.86
N ALA A 623 10.80 17.68 -12.62
CA ALA A 623 11.69 16.63 -13.12
C ALA A 623 12.93 17.18 -13.85
N LYS A 624 12.74 18.27 -14.62
CA LYS A 624 13.77 18.93 -15.43
C LYS A 624 14.27 20.23 -14.82
N ASP A 625 13.37 20.98 -14.18
CA ASP A 625 13.61 22.35 -13.69
C ASP A 625 13.38 22.45 -12.19
N ALA A 626 14.11 21.64 -11.42
CA ALA A 626 13.94 21.57 -9.96
C ALA A 626 14.42 22.83 -9.22
N ASN A 627 15.09 23.75 -9.91
CA ASN A 627 15.40 25.09 -9.40
C ASN A 627 14.16 25.98 -9.41
N GLY A 628 13.05 25.52 -10.01
CA GLY A 628 11.79 26.25 -10.06
C GLY A 628 11.23 26.62 -8.69
N TYR A 629 11.38 25.76 -7.67
CA TYR A 629 10.90 26.00 -6.31
C TYR A 629 12.01 25.82 -5.28
N ILE A 630 12.43 26.93 -4.68
CA ILE A 630 13.50 27.02 -3.70
C ILE A 630 12.86 27.13 -2.32
N LEU A 631 13.19 26.18 -1.46
CA LEU A 631 12.81 26.16 -0.06
C LEU A 631 13.87 26.92 0.77
N PRO A 632 13.50 28.04 1.42
CA PRO A 632 14.42 28.76 2.28
C PRO A 632 14.57 28.11 3.66
N ASP A 633 15.78 28.18 4.23
CA ASP A 633 16.12 27.58 5.52
C ASP A 633 15.62 28.42 6.71
N PHE A 634 14.31 28.46 6.94
CA PHE A 634 13.72 29.07 8.15
C PHE A 634 13.38 28.02 9.21
N TYR A 635 14.27 27.05 9.40
CA TYR A 635 13.87 25.78 9.99
C TYR A 635 13.95 25.71 11.51
N GLU A 636 14.66 26.58 12.24
CA GLU A 636 15.13 26.22 13.59
C GLU A 636 14.03 25.68 14.53
N HIS A 637 12.80 26.22 14.53
CA HIS A 637 11.71 25.72 15.42
C HIS A 637 10.28 25.69 14.85
N ALA A 638 10.07 25.27 13.59
CA ALA A 638 8.72 25.25 13.00
C ALA A 638 7.93 26.57 13.18
N ARG A 639 8.66 27.69 13.18
CA ARG A 639 8.18 29.06 13.07
C ARG A 639 9.20 29.84 12.24
N PRO A 640 8.78 30.72 11.32
CA PRO A 640 9.71 31.57 10.58
C PRO A 640 10.47 32.45 11.58
N SER A 641 11.76 32.17 11.76
CA SER A 641 12.71 33.01 12.49
C SER A 641 13.77 33.44 11.47
N PRO A 642 13.52 34.52 10.70
CA PRO A 642 14.43 34.96 9.65
C PRO A 642 15.84 35.27 10.16
N GLU A 643 15.95 35.67 11.41
CA GLU A 643 17.21 35.99 12.09
C GLU A 643 18.10 34.76 12.35
N GLN A 644 17.53 33.54 12.28
CA GLN A 644 18.22 32.27 12.51
C GLN A 644 18.38 31.43 11.24
N ALA A 645 17.97 31.96 10.09
CA ALA A 645 18.12 31.27 8.83
C ALA A 645 19.59 31.13 8.45
N ASP A 646 19.98 29.96 7.94
CA ASP A 646 21.29 29.71 7.35
C ASP A 646 21.13 29.69 5.82
N PRO A 647 21.39 30.80 5.11
CA PRO A 647 21.11 30.89 3.68
C PRO A 647 21.80 29.81 2.85
N GLU A 648 22.97 29.32 3.29
CA GLU A 648 23.71 28.24 2.61
C GLU A 648 22.94 26.89 2.61
N ARG A 649 21.85 26.79 3.38
CA ARG A 649 20.95 25.63 3.40
C ARG A 649 19.70 25.78 2.54
N ASN A 650 19.51 26.93 1.88
CA ASN A 650 18.43 27.08 0.90
C ASN A 650 18.61 26.01 -0.19
N ARG A 651 17.54 25.40 -0.64
CA ARG A 651 17.62 24.31 -1.63
C ARG A 651 16.33 24.14 -2.40
N GLY A 652 16.40 23.49 -3.55
CA GLY A 652 15.18 23.00 -4.21
C GLY A 652 14.36 22.09 -3.29
N ILE A 653 13.03 22.11 -3.44
CA ILE A 653 12.16 21.14 -2.75
C ILE A 653 12.52 19.70 -3.15
N THR A 654 12.27 18.75 -2.26
CA THR A 654 12.44 17.33 -2.49
C THR A 654 11.16 16.68 -3.04
N PRO A 655 11.24 15.48 -3.63
CA PRO A 655 10.07 14.72 -4.05
C PRO A 655 9.10 14.43 -2.89
N ARG A 656 9.57 14.05 -1.70
CA ARG A 656 8.70 13.87 -0.52
C ARG A 656 7.96 15.15 -0.13
N GLU A 657 8.64 16.29 -0.13
CA GLU A 657 8.00 17.58 0.18
C GLU A 657 6.92 17.90 -0.87
N ALA A 658 7.23 17.71 -2.15
CA ALA A 658 6.26 17.87 -3.24
C ALA A 658 5.05 16.93 -3.09
N ALA A 659 5.27 15.67 -2.71
CA ALA A 659 4.20 14.69 -2.48
C ALA A 659 3.32 15.10 -1.31
N ARG A 660 3.91 15.60 -0.22
CA ARG A 660 3.18 16.07 0.97
C ARG A 660 2.35 17.31 0.69
N LEU A 661 2.86 18.22 -0.14
CA LEU A 661 2.11 19.38 -0.63
C LEU A 661 0.98 19.01 -1.61
N GLN A 662 1.01 17.79 -2.13
CA GLN A 662 -0.11 17.17 -2.82
C GLN A 662 -0.96 16.26 -1.93
N SER A 663 -0.77 16.24 -0.61
CA SER A 663 -1.52 15.41 0.36
C SER A 663 -1.34 13.90 0.21
N PHE A 664 -0.26 13.43 -0.43
CA PHE A 664 0.12 12.02 -0.36
C PHE A 664 0.57 11.66 1.06
N PRO A 665 0.24 10.45 1.54
CA PRO A 665 0.78 9.96 2.80
C PRO A 665 2.28 9.68 2.69
N ASP A 666 2.97 9.77 3.82
CA ASP A 666 4.43 9.61 3.93
C ASP A 666 4.91 8.22 3.54
N ASP A 667 4.07 7.21 3.70
CA ASP A 667 4.33 5.83 3.30
C ASP A 667 3.99 5.55 1.82
N TYR A 668 3.52 6.56 1.06
CA TYR A 668 3.34 6.44 -0.38
C TYR A 668 4.70 6.53 -1.08
N ILE A 669 5.14 5.45 -1.72
CA ILE A 669 6.48 5.35 -2.30
C ILE A 669 6.44 5.54 -3.81
N PHE A 670 7.30 6.40 -4.33
CA PHE A 670 7.48 6.60 -5.76
C PHE A 670 8.67 5.77 -6.28
N LEU A 671 8.43 4.97 -7.31
CA LEU A 671 9.42 4.14 -7.98
C LEU A 671 9.94 4.81 -9.26
N GLY A 672 10.99 4.20 -9.83
CA GLY A 672 11.73 4.77 -10.97
C GLY A 672 12.90 5.66 -10.56
N PRO A 673 13.50 6.38 -11.54
CA PRO A 673 14.58 7.33 -11.30
C PRO A 673 14.07 8.63 -10.66
N PHE A 674 14.98 9.40 -10.04
CA PHE A 674 14.67 10.65 -9.31
C PHE A 674 13.78 11.62 -10.09
N THR A 675 14.04 11.80 -11.39
CA THR A 675 13.25 12.70 -12.25
C THR A 675 11.83 12.19 -12.47
N SER A 676 11.62 10.87 -12.47
CA SER A 676 10.30 10.26 -12.63
C SER A 676 9.40 10.52 -11.42
N TRP A 677 9.96 10.58 -10.21
CA TRP A 677 9.18 10.87 -8.99
C TRP A 677 8.47 12.23 -9.07
N PHE A 678 9.19 13.30 -9.44
CA PHE A 678 8.57 14.63 -9.63
C PHE A 678 7.50 14.64 -10.71
N ARG A 679 7.73 13.90 -11.80
CA ARG A 679 6.75 13.79 -12.90
C ARG A 679 5.47 13.10 -12.43
N GLN A 680 5.60 11.98 -11.72
CA GLN A 680 4.50 11.22 -11.13
C GLN A 680 3.69 12.08 -10.15
N ILE A 681 4.38 12.74 -9.21
CA ILE A 681 3.75 13.64 -8.23
C ILE A 681 3.06 14.79 -8.95
N GLY A 682 3.75 15.53 -9.83
CA GLY A 682 3.20 16.71 -10.48
C GLY A 682 1.99 16.43 -11.39
N ASN A 683 1.91 15.24 -11.98
CA ASN A 683 0.77 14.78 -12.77
C ASN A 683 -0.43 14.31 -11.93
N ALA A 684 -0.21 13.94 -10.67
CA ALA A 684 -1.27 13.38 -9.85
C ALA A 684 -2.37 14.40 -9.48
N VAL A 685 -3.55 13.86 -9.17
CA VAL A 685 -4.59 14.55 -8.41
C VAL A 685 -4.26 14.39 -6.91
N PRO A 686 -4.29 15.47 -6.11
CA PRO A 686 -4.09 15.37 -4.67
C PRO A 686 -5.06 14.36 -4.01
N PRO A 687 -4.59 13.37 -3.22
CA PRO A 687 -5.48 12.39 -2.59
C PRO A 687 -6.58 13.01 -1.70
N LEU A 688 -6.33 14.16 -1.07
CA LEU A 688 -7.36 14.87 -0.31
C LEU A 688 -8.51 15.35 -1.20
N ALA A 689 -8.21 15.87 -2.39
CA ALA A 689 -9.24 16.25 -3.35
C ALA A 689 -10.06 15.02 -3.80
N GLY A 690 -9.39 13.91 -4.12
CA GLY A 690 -10.08 12.65 -4.43
C GLY A 690 -10.99 12.15 -3.28
N THR A 691 -10.57 12.38 -2.03
CA THR A 691 -11.38 12.05 -0.84
C THR A 691 -12.63 12.93 -0.76
N VAL A 692 -12.50 14.24 -1.00
CA VAL A 692 -13.62 15.19 -0.99
C VAL A 692 -14.64 14.85 -2.09
N LEU A 693 -14.18 14.63 -3.33
CA LEU A 693 -15.06 14.22 -4.44
C LEU A 693 -15.73 12.87 -4.16
N GLY A 694 -14.96 11.88 -3.70
CA GLY A 694 -15.51 10.56 -3.38
C GLY A 694 -16.62 10.64 -2.33
N LYS A 695 -16.40 11.36 -1.24
CA LYS A 695 -17.43 11.54 -0.20
C LYS A 695 -18.70 12.21 -0.72
N ALA A 696 -18.58 13.19 -1.62
CA ALA A 696 -19.72 13.86 -2.22
C ALA A 696 -20.54 12.93 -3.14
N LEU A 697 -19.90 11.92 -3.74
CA LEU A 697 -20.53 10.97 -4.65
C LEU A 697 -21.13 9.73 -3.95
N LEU A 698 -20.83 9.46 -2.67
CA LEU A 698 -21.38 8.31 -1.93
C LEU A 698 -22.93 8.22 -1.96
N PRO A 699 -23.69 9.33 -1.83
CA PRO A 699 -25.15 9.29 -1.92
C PRO A 699 -25.65 8.78 -3.28
N VAL A 700 -24.97 9.13 -4.38
CA VAL A 700 -25.26 8.65 -5.74
C VAL A 700 -25.04 7.14 -5.84
N MET A 701 -24.11 6.60 -5.05
CA MET A 701 -23.84 5.17 -4.97
C MET A 701 -24.85 4.41 -4.09
N GLY A 702 -25.83 5.08 -3.49
CA GLY A 702 -26.81 4.50 -2.58
C GLY A 702 -26.29 4.30 -1.15
N ILE A 703 -25.16 4.92 -0.81
CA ILE A 703 -24.55 4.86 0.53
C ILE A 703 -24.90 6.16 1.25
N ALA A 704 -25.61 6.07 2.38
CA ALA A 704 -25.86 7.24 3.22
C ALA A 704 -24.52 7.85 3.63
N ALA A 705 -24.37 9.17 3.47
CA ALA A 705 -23.20 9.90 3.96
C ALA A 705 -23.13 9.75 5.49
N THR A 706 -22.48 8.70 5.97
CA THR A 706 -22.22 8.53 7.40
C THR A 706 -21.31 9.66 7.84
N GLN A 707 -21.73 10.36 8.91
CA GLN A 707 -20.86 11.20 9.71
C GLN A 707 -19.53 10.50 9.92
N GLU A 708 -18.44 11.27 9.72
CA GLU A 708 -17.04 10.95 10.00
C GLU A 708 -16.81 9.51 10.47
N LEU A 709 -16.16 8.71 9.61
CA LEU A 709 -15.29 7.66 10.14
C LEU A 709 -14.33 8.37 11.10
N ALA A 710 -14.65 8.33 12.40
CA ALA A 710 -13.72 8.68 13.44
C ALA A 710 -12.39 7.97 13.10
N PRO A 711 -11.24 8.64 13.26
CA PRO A 711 -9.95 7.97 13.12
C PRO A 711 -10.06 6.68 13.92
N ARG A 712 -9.69 5.54 13.30
CA ARG A 712 -9.75 4.23 13.96
C ARG A 712 -9.15 4.40 15.35
N ASP A 713 -10.01 4.45 16.36
CA ASP A 713 -9.59 4.76 17.71
C ASP A 713 -8.87 3.51 18.22
N ARG A 714 -7.55 3.51 18.05
CA ARG A 714 -6.65 2.51 18.63
C ARG A 714 -6.13 2.98 19.99
N THR A 715 -6.79 3.95 20.63
CA THR A 715 -6.46 4.38 21.99
C THR A 715 -7.35 3.71 23.04
N ALA A 716 -7.44 2.38 23.03
CA ALA A 716 -7.89 1.63 24.19
C ALA A 716 -6.68 1.18 25.04
N THR A 717 -5.95 2.14 25.62
CA THR A 717 -5.16 1.90 26.83
C THR A 717 -5.72 2.80 27.92
N GLY A 718 -6.77 2.31 28.58
CA GLY A 718 -7.19 2.86 29.85
C GLY A 718 -6.05 2.68 30.85
N ILE A 719 -5.32 3.75 31.13
CA ILE A 719 -4.54 3.87 32.35
C ILE A 719 -5.56 3.96 33.48
N VAL A 720 -5.83 2.83 34.12
CA VAL A 720 -6.44 2.84 35.45
C VAL A 720 -5.35 3.38 36.38
N SER A 721 -5.54 4.62 36.82
CA SER A 721 -4.86 5.13 37.99
C SER A 721 -5.36 4.37 39.21
N ASP A 722 -4.46 3.71 39.94
CA ASP A 722 -4.63 3.41 41.35
C ASP A 722 -3.24 3.54 42.01
N ASP A 723 -3.13 4.55 42.88
CA ASP A 723 -2.06 4.91 43.84
C ASP A 723 -0.59 5.03 43.38
#